data_AF-A0A7S0PHF7-F1
#
_entry.id   AF-A0A7S0PHF7-F1
#
_cell.length_a   1.000
_cell.length_b   1.000
_cell.length_c   1.000
_cell.angle_alpha   90.00
_cell.angle_beta   90.00
_cell.angle_gamma   90.00
#
_symmetry.space_group_name_H-M   'P 1'
#
loop_
_entity.id
_entity.type
_entity.pdbx_description
1 polymer ?
#
loop_
_entity_poly.entity_id
_entity_poly.type
_entity_poly.pdbx_seq_one_letter_code
_entity_poly.pdbx_strand_id
1 'polypeptide(L)'
;GVLVLQDFEALTPNLLARTVECVEGGGIVILLLRTVKSLKQVYTMAMDVHARYRTEGQGDVVPRFNERFILSLSNNANCLVCDDELNVLPGVTSAAVKSLEDKEANLSLIRKGDAGDVIVRNNKEIQELQDLKQSLEDTPHIGSLIALAKTMDQAQAVLTFLDAVSDFSFQSSKTIALTAARGRGKSAALGLCLAGAIHFQFGSIMVTAPEADNLVAVFDFCIRGLTALNYEEHRHYTIFYNTEKAGRESRKCIIGIQVFSGTESTSQQRRQMISYAKPHETGKFSQCEILAIDEAAAIPLPIVRNLTTSSKNRLTFMSSTVNGYEGTGRALALKLIKELRDSSDRQRIDNVKHAGSSIVGAQKKKGEFQVHEQRWKAEASAVTDAVEGGGSLVELALHTPIRYGTGDAVECWLNKLLCLDTSKEDDKLKGGTPSPERCQLYLVNRDALFSYHKLSETFLHKMMSLYSAAHYKNSPNDLQMLSDAPAHKVFVLLSPTAEEDDITLPDILAVVQIALEGKISRKQVEAQLMRGQRSAGDLIPWTISQQYGDSKFAQLSGARVVRVAVHPSVQNMGYGSRAIELIYRYYNGQIFSLNKSLDEDADERIISDDDGEDDANVIAPRKNAPPLLVPLEESRPERLDWIGTSFGLTSQLFNFWSKKLGLKLLYIRQTTNELTGE
;
A
#
# COMPACT_ATOMS: atom_id res chain seq x y z
N GLY A 1 -17.13 11.02 16.93
CA GLY A 1 -17.95 11.37 15.74
C GLY A 1 -18.82 10.19 15.32
N VAL A 2 -19.89 10.41 14.55
CA VAL A 2 -20.76 9.34 14.04
C VAL A 2 -20.64 9.29 12.52
N LEU A 3 -20.43 8.11 11.96
CA LEU A 3 -20.47 7.85 10.53
C LEU A 3 -21.69 7.00 10.23
N VAL A 4 -22.56 7.46 9.33
CA VAL A 4 -23.70 6.68 8.83
C VAL A 4 -23.45 6.37 7.36
N LEU A 5 -23.42 5.09 7.01
CA LEU A 5 -23.33 4.63 5.64
C LEU A 5 -24.69 4.06 5.23
N GLN A 6 -25.30 4.74 4.26
CA GLN A 6 -26.51 4.30 3.58
C GLN A 6 -26.12 3.47 2.35
N ASP A 7 -26.93 2.49 1.99
CA ASP A 7 -26.78 1.63 0.79
C ASP A 7 -25.55 0.70 0.82
N PHE A 8 -25.65 -0.35 1.65
CA PHE A 8 -24.62 -1.38 1.82
C PHE A 8 -24.14 -2.03 0.50
N GLU A 9 -25.04 -2.22 -0.46
CA GLU A 9 -24.75 -2.92 -1.72
C GLU A 9 -23.79 -2.17 -2.63
N ALA A 10 -23.66 -0.85 -2.44
CA ALA A 10 -22.77 0.00 -3.22
C ALA A 10 -21.40 0.22 -2.57
N LEU A 11 -21.15 -0.38 -1.40
CA LEU A 11 -19.90 -0.17 -0.68
C LEU A 11 -18.72 -0.77 -1.43
N THR A 12 -17.75 0.08 -1.72
CA THR A 12 -16.45 -0.35 -2.22
C THR A 12 -15.45 -0.42 -1.06
N PRO A 13 -14.52 -1.38 -1.04
CA PRO A 13 -13.47 -1.49 -0.03
C PRO A 13 -12.74 -0.18 0.25
N ASN A 14 -12.42 0.59 -0.79
CA ASN A 14 -11.72 1.86 -0.66
C ASN A 14 -12.58 2.93 0.00
N LEU A 15 -13.88 3.00 -0.31
CA LEU A 15 -14.79 3.94 0.36
C LEU A 15 -14.91 3.58 1.84
N LEU A 16 -15.08 2.29 2.14
CA LEU A 16 -15.19 1.79 3.50
C LEU A 16 -13.95 2.14 4.33
N ALA A 17 -12.75 1.90 3.78
CA ALA A 17 -11.50 2.26 4.46
C ALA A 17 -11.37 3.78 4.68
N ARG A 18 -11.74 4.58 3.68
CA ARG A 18 -11.73 6.05 3.76
C ARG A 18 -12.62 6.59 4.87
N THR A 19 -13.85 6.09 4.94
CA THR A 19 -14.85 6.62 5.87
C THR A 19 -14.58 6.14 7.29
N VAL A 20 -14.22 4.87 7.50
CA VAL A 20 -13.95 4.31 8.83
C VAL A 20 -12.74 4.99 9.47
N GLU A 21 -11.64 5.22 8.73
CA GLU A 21 -10.46 5.92 9.26
C GLU A 21 -10.71 7.39 9.65
N CYS A 22 -11.80 8.01 9.17
CA CYS A 22 -12.15 9.38 9.54
C CYS A 22 -12.89 9.49 10.88
N VAL A 23 -13.29 8.36 11.46
CA VAL A 23 -13.96 8.33 12.75
C VAL A 23 -12.93 8.37 13.87
N GLU A 24 -13.08 9.35 14.76
CA GLU A 24 -12.25 9.48 15.97
C GLU A 24 -12.63 8.44 17.03
N GLY A 25 -11.70 8.14 17.93
CA GLY A 25 -11.91 7.22 19.06
C GLY A 25 -13.14 7.59 19.89
N GLY A 26 -13.91 6.60 20.31
CA GLY A 26 -15.22 6.79 20.95
C GLY A 26 -16.36 7.13 19.97
N GLY A 27 -16.08 7.15 18.66
CA GLY A 27 -17.09 7.25 17.62
C GLY A 27 -17.81 5.94 17.31
N ILE A 28 -18.89 6.04 16.54
CA ILE A 28 -19.72 4.90 16.11
C ILE A 28 -19.85 4.91 14.59
N VAL A 29 -19.67 3.75 13.96
CA VAL A 29 -19.94 3.50 12.55
C VAL A 29 -21.25 2.74 12.43
N ILE A 30 -22.25 3.33 11.78
CA ILE A 30 -23.58 2.76 11.57
C ILE A 30 -23.71 2.37 10.10
N LEU A 31 -23.95 1.09 9.84
CA LEU A 31 -24.26 0.55 8.52
C LEU A 31 -25.77 0.28 8.47
N LEU A 32 -26.47 0.98 7.58
CA LEU A 32 -27.90 0.75 7.38
C LEU A 32 -28.08 -0.36 6.34
N LEU A 33 -28.60 -1.50 6.79
CA LEU A 33 -29.03 -2.59 5.92
C LEU A 33 -30.51 -2.38 5.64
N ARG A 34 -30.88 -2.28 4.35
CA ARG A 34 -32.29 -2.30 3.99
C ARG A 34 -32.84 -3.69 4.35
N THR A 35 -34.06 -3.76 4.87
CA THR A 35 -34.75 -5.02 5.16
C THR A 35 -34.87 -5.87 3.89
N VAL A 36 -33.92 -6.78 3.71
CA VAL A 36 -33.93 -7.77 2.64
C VAL A 36 -34.62 -9.03 3.16
N LYS A 37 -35.64 -9.47 2.44
CA LYS A 37 -36.37 -10.71 2.77
C LYS A 37 -35.56 -11.97 2.42
N SER A 38 -34.47 -11.82 1.68
CA SER A 38 -33.54 -12.88 1.29
C SER A 38 -32.21 -12.26 0.87
N LEU A 39 -31.09 -12.93 1.18
CA LEU A 39 -29.76 -12.63 0.62
C LEU A 39 -29.83 -12.42 -0.90
N LYS A 40 -30.68 -13.18 -1.63
CA LYS A 40 -30.90 -13.05 -3.09
C LYS A 40 -31.31 -11.64 -3.57
N GLN A 41 -31.91 -10.80 -2.72
CA GLN A 41 -32.21 -9.40 -3.08
C GLN A 41 -30.97 -8.49 -3.03
N VAL A 42 -30.06 -8.75 -2.08
CA VAL A 42 -28.72 -8.10 -2.03
C VAL A 42 -27.94 -8.44 -3.30
N TYR A 43 -28.07 -9.68 -3.80
CA TYR A 43 -27.48 -10.10 -5.07
C TYR A 43 -27.97 -9.22 -6.23
N THR A 44 -29.27 -9.00 -6.37
CA THR A 44 -29.83 -8.22 -7.49
C THR A 44 -29.46 -6.73 -7.47
N MET A 45 -29.34 -6.11 -6.28
CA MET A 45 -29.00 -4.68 -6.18
C MET A 45 -27.48 -4.44 -6.28
N ALA A 46 -26.65 -5.34 -5.72
CA ALA A 46 -25.20 -5.30 -5.92
C ALA A 46 -24.82 -5.53 -7.39
N MET A 47 -25.61 -6.31 -8.14
CA MET A 47 -25.43 -6.51 -9.58
C MET A 47 -25.52 -5.21 -10.40
N ASP A 48 -26.39 -4.27 -10.03
CA ASP A 48 -26.53 -2.98 -10.74
C ASP A 48 -25.36 -2.03 -10.45
N VAL A 49 -24.85 -2.00 -9.21
CA VAL A 49 -23.72 -1.13 -8.83
C VAL A 49 -22.39 -1.65 -9.39
N HIS A 50 -22.26 -2.97 -9.51
CA HIS A 50 -21.05 -3.65 -10.00
C HIS A 50 -21.08 -3.98 -11.49
N ALA A 51 -22.00 -3.37 -12.27
CA ALA A 51 -22.09 -3.54 -13.71
C ALA A 51 -20.76 -3.27 -14.46
N ARG A 52 -19.84 -2.47 -13.88
CA ARG A 52 -18.49 -2.22 -14.42
C ARG A 52 -17.61 -3.46 -14.50
N TYR A 53 -17.87 -4.48 -13.69
CA TYR A 53 -17.09 -5.72 -13.65
C TYR A 53 -17.65 -6.82 -14.56
N ARG A 54 -18.73 -6.52 -15.30
CA ARG A 54 -19.32 -7.42 -16.28
C ARG A 54 -18.54 -7.39 -17.59
N THR A 55 -18.13 -8.56 -18.07
CA THR A 55 -17.73 -8.75 -19.46
C THR A 55 -18.91 -9.30 -20.25
N GLU A 56 -19.00 -9.01 -21.55
CA GLU A 56 -20.16 -9.44 -22.34
C GLU A 56 -20.19 -10.96 -22.58
N GLY A 57 -19.01 -11.59 -22.62
CA GLY A 57 -18.86 -13.03 -22.86
C GLY A 57 -19.11 -13.94 -21.66
N GLN A 58 -19.31 -13.40 -20.45
CA GLN A 58 -19.48 -14.18 -19.22
C GLN A 58 -20.69 -13.73 -18.38
N GLY A 59 -21.12 -14.63 -17.48
CA GLY A 59 -22.36 -14.52 -16.70
C GLY A 59 -22.41 -13.38 -15.68
N ASP A 60 -23.42 -13.43 -14.81
CA ASP A 60 -23.69 -12.36 -13.85
C ASP A 60 -22.66 -12.29 -12.71
N VAL A 61 -22.52 -11.09 -12.13
CA VAL A 61 -21.58 -10.81 -11.04
C VAL A 61 -22.03 -11.52 -9.76
N VAL A 62 -21.11 -12.21 -9.08
CA VAL A 62 -21.39 -12.88 -7.81
C VAL A 62 -20.77 -12.07 -6.67
N PRO A 63 -21.55 -11.48 -5.74
CA PRO A 63 -21.09 -10.60 -4.66
C PRO A 63 -20.39 -11.36 -3.51
N ARG A 64 -19.27 -12.02 -3.81
CA ARG A 64 -18.48 -12.78 -2.83
C ARG A 64 -17.87 -11.87 -1.76
N PHE A 65 -17.50 -10.64 -2.14
CA PHE A 65 -16.96 -9.68 -1.16
C PHE A 65 -17.99 -9.34 -0.08
N ASN A 66 -19.27 -9.18 -0.45
CA ASN A 66 -20.33 -8.85 0.49
C ASN A 66 -20.65 -10.01 1.44
N GLU A 67 -20.62 -11.25 0.95
CA GLU A 67 -20.76 -12.43 1.82
C GLU A 67 -19.62 -12.49 2.84
N ARG A 68 -18.36 -12.35 2.37
CA ARG A 68 -17.19 -12.29 3.25
C ARG A 68 -17.28 -11.15 4.26
N PHE A 69 -17.78 -9.99 3.84
CA PHE A 69 -17.97 -8.84 4.71
C PHE A 69 -18.93 -9.15 5.86
N ILE A 70 -20.10 -9.72 5.57
CA ILE A 70 -21.10 -10.08 6.58
C ILE A 70 -20.54 -11.12 7.56
N LEU A 71 -19.86 -12.16 7.05
CA LEU A 71 -19.19 -13.16 7.88
C LEU A 71 -18.07 -12.57 8.75
N SER A 72 -17.40 -11.52 8.26
CA SER A 72 -16.38 -10.83 9.05
C SER A 72 -16.96 -10.00 10.19
N LEU A 73 -18.19 -9.51 10.06
CA LEU A 73 -18.88 -8.77 11.12
C LEU A 73 -19.27 -9.68 12.28
N SER A 74 -19.65 -10.93 12.02
CA SER A 74 -19.98 -11.90 13.10
C SER A 74 -18.79 -12.23 14.00
N ASN A 75 -17.57 -12.18 13.46
CA ASN A 75 -16.35 -12.42 14.22
C ASN A 75 -15.81 -11.16 14.92
N ASN A 76 -16.40 -9.99 14.69
CA ASN A 76 -15.92 -8.74 15.25
C ASN A 76 -16.47 -8.51 16.67
N ALA A 77 -15.59 -8.44 17.66
CA ALA A 77 -15.94 -8.25 19.07
C ALA A 77 -16.55 -6.87 19.40
N ASN A 78 -16.47 -5.89 18.50
CA ASN A 78 -17.06 -4.55 18.69
C ASN A 78 -18.21 -4.26 17.71
N CYS A 79 -18.78 -5.29 17.05
CA CYS A 79 -19.92 -5.13 16.15
C CYS A 79 -21.22 -5.56 16.82
N LEU A 80 -22.24 -4.69 16.75
CA LEU A 80 -23.59 -4.99 17.21
C LEU A 80 -24.54 -4.95 16.02
N VAL A 81 -25.35 -6.00 15.86
CA VAL A 81 -26.42 -6.06 14.87
C VAL A 81 -27.74 -5.89 15.60
N CYS A 82 -28.47 -4.84 15.22
CA CYS A 82 -29.77 -4.52 15.77
C CYS A 82 -30.83 -4.54 14.67
N ASP A 83 -32.07 -4.83 15.03
CA ASP A 83 -33.22 -4.62 14.17
C ASP A 83 -33.68 -3.14 14.16
N ASP A 84 -34.75 -2.86 13.41
CA ASP A 84 -35.34 -1.52 13.27
C ASP A 84 -35.88 -0.96 14.61
N GLU A 85 -36.12 -1.82 15.59
CA GLU A 85 -36.58 -1.46 16.94
C GLU A 85 -35.43 -1.43 17.97
N LEU A 86 -34.17 -1.56 17.51
CA LEU A 86 -32.96 -1.62 18.32
C LEU A 86 -32.84 -2.88 19.22
N ASN A 87 -33.58 -3.95 18.92
CA ASN A 87 -33.37 -5.24 19.57
C ASN A 87 -32.10 -5.89 19.04
N VAL A 88 -31.29 -6.44 19.94
CA VAL A 88 -30.02 -7.09 19.61
C VAL A 88 -30.26 -8.49 19.06
N LEU A 89 -29.71 -8.79 17.89
CA LEU A 89 -29.81 -10.13 17.28
C LEU A 89 -28.67 -11.05 17.77
N PRO A 90 -28.96 -12.12 18.55
CA PRO A 90 -27.94 -12.90 19.27
C PRO A 90 -27.01 -13.75 18.38
N GLY A 91 -27.44 -14.12 17.17
CA GLY A 91 -26.67 -15.00 16.28
C GLY A 91 -25.33 -14.41 15.82
N VAL A 92 -25.30 -13.11 15.50
CA VAL A 92 -24.12 -12.40 14.97
C VAL A 92 -23.35 -11.66 16.07
N THR A 93 -24.02 -11.33 17.18
CA THR A 93 -23.50 -10.46 18.23
C THR A 93 -22.88 -11.22 19.40
N SER A 94 -22.89 -12.55 19.40
CA SER A 94 -22.40 -13.36 20.52
C SER A 94 -20.95 -13.06 20.93
N ALA A 95 -20.08 -12.73 19.98
CA ALA A 95 -18.70 -12.34 20.27
C ALA A 95 -18.61 -10.95 20.92
N ALA A 96 -19.48 -10.02 20.51
CA ALA A 96 -19.52 -8.67 21.06
C ALA A 96 -20.17 -8.62 22.44
N VAL A 97 -21.27 -9.35 22.63
CA VAL A 97 -21.94 -9.49 23.93
C VAL A 97 -20.98 -10.11 24.96
N LYS A 98 -20.27 -11.20 24.60
CA LYS A 98 -19.22 -11.77 25.48
C LYS A 98 -18.11 -10.76 25.79
N SER A 99 -17.64 -10.01 24.79
CA SER A 99 -16.61 -8.99 25.03
C SER A 99 -17.09 -7.86 25.94
N LEU A 100 -18.36 -7.46 25.83
CA LEU A 100 -18.98 -6.47 26.71
C LEU A 100 -19.13 -7.02 28.13
N GLU A 101 -19.59 -8.25 28.30
CA GLU A 101 -19.67 -8.95 29.60
C GLU A 101 -18.28 -9.08 30.25
N ASP A 102 -17.25 -9.45 29.48
CA ASP A 102 -15.86 -9.52 29.95
C ASP A 102 -15.32 -8.15 30.36
N LYS A 103 -15.70 -7.09 29.63
CA LYS A 103 -15.32 -5.70 29.98
C LYS A 103 -16.07 -5.21 31.21
N GLU A 104 -17.35 -5.51 31.36
CA GLU A 104 -18.15 -5.19 32.56
C GLU A 104 -17.63 -5.94 33.80
N ALA A 105 -17.27 -7.22 33.66
CA ALA A 105 -16.62 -7.99 34.71
C ALA A 105 -15.29 -7.36 35.15
N ASN A 106 -14.48 -6.87 34.20
CA ASN A 106 -13.25 -6.13 34.50
C ASN A 106 -13.50 -4.70 35.03
N LEU A 107 -14.61 -4.06 34.67
CA LEU A 107 -15.04 -2.75 35.20
C LEU A 107 -15.53 -2.87 36.65
N SER A 108 -16.06 -4.02 37.07
CA SER A 108 -16.50 -4.24 38.45
C SER A 108 -15.36 -4.23 39.49
N LEU A 109 -14.09 -4.28 39.03
CA LEU A 109 -12.89 -4.09 39.84
C LEU A 109 -12.48 -2.60 39.98
N ILE A 110 -13.12 -1.70 39.25
CA ILE A 110 -12.86 -0.25 39.29
C ILE A 110 -13.98 0.39 40.12
N ARG A 111 -13.65 0.80 41.36
CA ARG A 111 -14.58 1.55 42.21
C ARG A 111 -15.11 2.77 41.46
N LYS A 112 -16.43 2.92 41.42
CA LYS A 112 -17.11 4.16 41.01
C LYS A 112 -16.60 5.31 41.88
N GLY A 113 -15.83 6.23 41.30
CA GLY A 113 -15.61 7.56 41.87
C GLY A 113 -16.82 8.44 41.61
N ASP A 114 -17.15 9.32 42.55
CA ASP A 114 -18.35 10.17 42.59
C ASP A 114 -18.37 11.34 41.58
N ALA A 115 -17.64 11.24 40.48
CA ALA A 115 -17.78 12.13 39.34
C ALA A 115 -17.58 11.27 38.09
N GLY A 116 -18.46 11.44 37.10
CA GLY A 116 -18.47 10.69 35.84
C GLY A 116 -17.25 10.92 34.94
N ASP A 117 -16.06 11.11 35.52
CA ASP A 117 -14.80 11.10 34.81
C ASP A 117 -14.54 9.67 34.36
N VAL A 118 -14.66 9.47 33.05
CA VAL A 118 -14.14 8.31 32.35
C VAL A 118 -12.66 8.25 32.69
N ILE A 119 -12.26 7.31 33.55
CA ILE A 119 -10.86 7.02 33.85
C ILE A 119 -10.25 6.55 32.53
N VAL A 120 -9.68 7.50 31.78
CA VAL A 120 -8.75 7.22 30.70
C VAL A 120 -7.70 6.33 31.33
N ARG A 121 -7.62 5.07 30.90
CA ARG A 121 -6.48 4.21 31.27
C ARG A 121 -5.24 5.08 31.05
N ASN A 122 -4.51 5.38 32.11
CA ASN A 122 -3.23 6.07 32.03
C ASN A 122 -2.33 5.16 31.20
N ASN A 123 -2.37 5.34 29.90
CA ASN A 123 -1.53 4.62 28.97
C ASN A 123 -0.11 5.08 29.26
N LYS A 124 0.77 4.12 29.55
CA LYS A 124 2.20 4.33 29.79
C LYS A 124 2.83 5.32 28.79
N GLU A 125 2.42 5.23 27.52
CA GLU A 125 2.87 6.12 26.42
C GLU A 125 2.49 7.61 26.61
N ILE A 126 1.33 7.90 27.20
CA ILE A 126 0.91 9.29 27.46
C ILE A 126 1.74 9.89 28.59
N GLN A 127 2.04 9.09 29.61
CA GLN A 127 2.89 9.51 30.71
C GLN A 127 4.34 9.73 30.23
N GLU A 128 4.89 8.80 29.44
CA GLU A 128 6.22 8.96 28.82
C GLU A 128 6.30 10.22 27.94
N LEU A 129 5.24 10.56 27.21
CA LEU A 129 5.19 11.80 26.42
C LEU A 129 5.18 13.05 27.31
N GLN A 130 4.45 13.02 28.42
CA GLN A 130 4.42 14.14 29.37
C GLN A 130 5.78 14.34 30.02
N ASP A 131 6.44 13.25 30.42
CA ASP A 131 7.79 13.28 30.99
C ASP A 131 8.78 13.85 29.97
N LEU A 132 8.71 13.43 28.70
CA LEU A 132 9.53 13.99 27.63
C LEU A 132 9.27 15.49 27.44
N LYS A 133 8.01 15.91 27.39
CA LYS A 133 7.65 17.33 27.25
C LYS A 133 8.19 18.18 28.40
N GLN A 134 8.10 17.67 29.64
CA GLN A 134 8.60 18.36 30.81
C GLN A 134 10.13 18.47 30.79
N SER A 135 10.84 17.41 30.39
CA SER A 135 12.31 17.44 30.26
C SER A 135 12.83 18.43 29.20
N LEU A 136 12.03 18.73 28.18
CA LEU A 136 12.41 19.60 27.06
C LEU A 136 11.80 21.00 27.16
N GLU A 137 11.08 21.32 28.24
CA GLU A 137 10.46 22.63 28.46
C GLU A 137 11.51 23.74 28.57
N ASP A 138 12.66 23.44 29.17
CA ASP A 138 13.76 24.38 29.35
C ASP A 138 14.61 24.59 28.08
N THR A 139 14.50 23.70 27.09
CA THR A 139 15.18 23.88 25.79
C THR A 139 14.37 24.80 24.89
N PRO A 140 14.84 26.05 24.65
CA PRO A 140 14.09 27.01 23.86
C PRO A 140 13.87 26.49 22.43
N HIS A 141 12.71 26.81 21.85
CA HIS A 141 12.28 26.48 20.48
C HIS A 141 11.95 24.99 20.25
N ILE A 142 12.82 24.08 20.66
CA ILE A 142 12.60 22.63 20.54
C ILE A 142 11.42 22.22 21.43
N GLY A 143 11.38 22.70 22.68
CA GLY A 143 10.28 22.44 23.60
C GLY A 143 8.92 22.93 23.07
N SER A 144 8.89 24.12 22.46
CA SER A 144 7.67 24.71 21.88
C SER A 144 7.11 23.88 20.71
N LEU A 145 7.97 23.33 19.87
CA LEU A 145 7.55 22.47 18.75
C LEU A 145 7.12 21.08 19.23
N ILE A 146 7.84 20.49 20.19
CA ILE A 146 7.51 19.17 20.75
C ILE A 146 6.23 19.22 21.59
N ALA A 147 5.92 20.36 22.22
CA ALA A 147 4.66 20.56 22.93
C ALA A 147 3.43 20.32 22.03
N LEU A 148 3.53 20.62 20.73
CA LEU A 148 2.48 20.39 19.73
C LEU A 148 2.32 18.93 19.31
N ALA A 149 3.30 18.06 19.59
CA ALA A 149 3.22 16.63 19.25
C ALA A 149 2.18 15.92 20.14
N LYS A 150 1.38 15.04 19.53
CA LYS A 150 0.35 14.28 20.24
C LYS A 150 0.80 12.90 20.71
N THR A 151 1.80 12.32 20.04
CA THR A 151 2.29 10.97 20.32
C THR A 151 3.79 10.97 20.56
N MET A 152 4.28 9.97 21.31
CA MET A 152 5.71 9.79 21.57
C MET A 152 6.51 9.60 20.28
N ASP A 153 6.03 8.73 19.38
CA ASP A 153 6.63 8.51 18.06
C ASP A 153 6.78 9.82 17.27
N GLN A 154 5.76 10.68 17.30
CA GLN A 154 5.79 11.98 16.62
C GLN A 154 6.83 12.91 17.25
N ALA A 155 6.91 12.96 18.58
CA ALA A 155 7.89 13.77 19.30
C ALA A 155 9.33 13.31 19.00
N GLN A 156 9.59 12.00 19.06
CA GLN A 156 10.89 11.41 18.71
C GLN A 156 11.26 11.68 17.25
N ALA A 157 10.29 11.59 16.33
CA ALA A 157 10.53 11.90 14.93
C ALA A 157 10.95 13.36 14.76
N VAL A 158 10.17 14.31 15.30
CA VAL A 158 10.47 15.74 15.24
C VAL A 158 11.84 16.04 15.86
N LEU A 159 12.18 15.44 17.01
CA LEU A 159 13.49 15.60 17.65
C LEU A 159 14.62 15.12 16.74
N THR A 160 14.49 13.91 16.16
CA THR A 160 15.50 13.37 15.22
C THR A 160 15.66 14.24 13.98
N PHE A 161 14.57 14.84 13.49
CA PHE A 161 14.62 15.81 12.39
C PHE A 161 15.38 17.08 12.81
N LEU A 162 15.08 17.65 13.98
CA LEU A 162 15.74 18.87 14.47
C LEU A 162 17.22 18.63 14.76
N ASP A 163 17.59 17.49 15.34
CA ASP A 163 19.00 17.09 15.55
C ASP A 163 19.73 16.99 14.20
N ALA A 164 19.10 16.41 13.18
CA ALA A 164 19.69 16.33 11.86
C ALA A 164 19.81 17.70 11.16
N VAL A 165 18.94 18.65 11.51
CA VAL A 165 19.02 20.05 11.03
C VAL A 165 20.14 20.79 11.75
N SER A 166 20.34 20.58 13.05
CA SER A 166 21.44 21.19 13.82
C SER A 166 22.81 20.62 13.46
N ASP A 167 22.89 19.32 13.21
CA ASP A 167 24.12 18.62 12.82
C ASP A 167 24.48 18.81 11.35
N PHE A 168 23.62 19.48 10.57
CA PHE A 168 23.81 19.59 9.13
C PHE A 168 25.06 20.42 8.80
N SER A 169 26.08 19.72 8.30
CA SER A 169 27.22 20.32 7.63
C SER A 169 27.06 20.19 6.11
N PHE A 170 27.32 21.27 5.36
CA PHE A 170 27.19 21.37 3.90
C PHE A 170 28.05 20.35 3.09
N GLN A 171 28.79 19.47 3.77
CA GLN A 171 29.66 18.45 3.18
C GLN A 171 29.01 17.06 3.08
N SER A 172 27.87 16.82 3.74
CA SER A 172 27.21 15.51 3.74
C SER A 172 25.74 15.59 3.30
N SER A 173 25.32 14.69 2.40
CA SER A 173 23.91 14.47 2.11
C SER A 173 23.33 13.52 3.14
N LYS A 174 22.31 13.98 3.87
CA LYS A 174 21.56 13.16 4.84
C LYS A 174 20.11 13.07 4.37
N THR A 175 19.57 11.86 4.36
CA THR A 175 18.20 11.54 3.97
C THR A 175 17.50 10.94 5.18
N ILE A 176 16.38 11.51 5.58
CA ILE A 176 15.54 10.99 6.67
C ILE A 176 14.26 10.49 6.05
N ALA A 177 14.02 9.18 6.17
CA ALA A 177 12.85 8.51 5.64
C ALA A 177 11.87 8.19 6.78
N LEU A 178 10.76 8.91 6.83
CA LEU A 178 9.65 8.69 7.75
C LEU A 178 8.61 7.77 7.10
N THR A 179 8.44 6.58 7.66
CA THR A 179 7.47 5.59 7.20
C THR A 179 6.33 5.48 8.19
N ALA A 180 5.08 5.45 7.72
CA ALA A 180 3.96 5.18 8.62
C ALA A 180 2.74 4.69 7.86
N ALA A 181 1.81 4.05 8.58
CA ALA A 181 0.45 3.87 8.10
C ALA A 181 -0.26 5.22 7.92
N ARG A 182 -1.43 5.20 7.27
CA ARG A 182 -2.30 6.38 7.19
C ARG A 182 -2.82 6.76 8.59
N GLY A 183 -3.13 8.04 8.79
CA GLY A 183 -3.70 8.52 10.06
C GLY A 183 -2.75 8.56 11.26
N ARG A 184 -1.43 8.45 11.06
CA ARG A 184 -0.41 8.49 12.14
C ARG A 184 0.29 9.85 12.32
N GLY A 185 -0.10 10.87 11.53
CA GLY A 185 0.44 12.23 11.68
C GLY A 185 1.73 12.56 10.92
N LYS A 186 2.05 11.83 9.83
CA LYS A 186 3.24 12.08 8.99
C LYS A 186 3.37 13.53 8.50
N SER A 187 2.34 14.04 7.81
CA SER A 187 2.34 15.41 7.27
C SER A 187 2.40 16.47 8.38
N ALA A 188 1.85 16.17 9.56
CA ALA A 188 1.93 17.04 10.73
C ALA A 188 3.36 17.11 11.28
N ALA A 189 4.03 15.96 11.44
CA ALA A 189 5.43 15.89 11.85
C ALA A 189 6.33 16.66 10.86
N LEU A 190 6.15 16.41 9.56
CA LEU A 190 6.93 17.08 8.50
C LEU A 190 6.70 18.60 8.52
N GLY A 191 5.46 19.08 8.69
CA GLY A 191 5.16 20.51 8.81
C GLY A 191 5.82 21.19 10.01
N LEU A 192 5.82 20.54 11.19
CA LEU A 192 6.50 21.04 12.39
C LEU A 192 8.02 21.13 12.17
N CYS A 193 8.61 20.13 11.50
CA CYS A 193 10.05 20.15 11.18
C CYS A 193 10.42 21.28 10.23
N LEU A 194 9.57 21.62 9.25
CA LEU A 194 9.80 22.75 8.34
C LEU A 194 9.80 24.09 9.08
N ALA A 195 8.93 24.26 10.08
CA ALA A 195 8.92 25.44 10.94
C ALA A 195 10.20 25.54 11.77
N GLY A 196 10.68 24.42 12.33
CA GLY A 196 11.97 24.37 13.02
C GLY A 196 13.15 24.70 12.09
N ALA A 197 13.14 24.23 10.85
CA ALA A 197 14.18 24.53 9.87
C ALA A 197 14.28 26.02 9.50
N ILE A 198 13.15 26.73 9.41
CA ILE A 198 13.13 28.20 9.26
C ILE A 198 13.89 28.86 10.42
N HIS A 199 13.63 28.41 11.65
CA HIS A 199 14.25 28.96 12.86
C HIS A 199 15.77 28.73 12.90
N PHE A 200 16.25 27.58 12.43
CA PHE A 200 17.68 27.29 12.26
C PHE A 200 18.35 28.02 11.08
N GLN A 201 17.69 29.02 10.49
CA GLN A 201 18.20 29.93 9.47
C GLN A 201 18.41 29.34 8.06
N PHE A 202 17.71 28.26 7.72
CA PHE A 202 17.71 27.74 6.35
C PHE A 202 16.96 28.68 5.39
N GLY A 203 17.57 28.98 4.25
CA GLY A 203 17.08 30.00 3.32
C GLY A 203 16.12 29.46 2.25
N SER A 204 16.43 28.30 1.68
CA SER A 204 15.68 27.73 0.55
C SER A 204 15.17 26.34 0.87
N ILE A 205 13.89 26.25 1.21
CA ILE A 205 13.19 25.02 1.56
C ILE A 205 12.15 24.72 0.48
N MET A 206 12.24 23.53 -0.11
CA MET A 206 11.32 23.09 -1.16
C MET A 206 10.46 21.94 -0.65
N VAL A 207 9.16 21.99 -0.88
CA VAL A 207 8.22 20.91 -0.57
C VAL A 207 7.67 20.35 -1.88
N THR A 208 7.57 19.04 -2.00
CA THR A 208 7.01 18.39 -3.17
C THR A 208 6.04 17.28 -2.80
N ALA A 209 5.00 17.16 -3.61
CA ALA A 209 3.94 16.16 -3.55
C ALA A 209 3.34 16.06 -4.97
N PRO A 210 2.63 14.96 -5.31
CA PRO A 210 2.00 14.81 -6.62
C PRO A 210 1.13 16.00 -7.01
N GLU A 211 0.32 16.49 -6.07
CA GLU A 211 -0.55 17.65 -6.22
C GLU A 211 -0.40 18.58 -5.00
N ALA A 212 -0.61 19.88 -5.21
CA ALA A 212 -0.54 20.90 -4.15
C ALA A 212 -1.59 20.68 -3.05
N ASP A 213 -2.74 20.10 -3.39
CA ASP A 213 -3.85 19.85 -2.49
C ASP A 213 -3.49 18.86 -1.36
N ASN A 214 -2.53 17.97 -1.60
CA ASN A 214 -2.08 17.02 -0.59
C ASN A 214 -1.27 17.70 0.53
N LEU A 215 -0.72 18.89 0.27
CA LEU A 215 0.15 19.61 1.20
C LEU A 215 -0.59 20.55 2.17
N VAL A 216 -1.92 20.59 2.12
CA VAL A 216 -2.73 21.43 3.01
C VAL A 216 -2.38 21.17 4.48
N ALA A 217 -2.26 19.90 4.87
CA ALA A 217 -1.87 19.54 6.24
C ALA A 217 -0.44 19.97 6.57
N VAL A 218 0.53 19.75 5.68
CA VAL A 218 1.93 20.14 5.89
C VAL A 218 2.05 21.65 6.16
N PHE A 219 1.41 22.47 5.33
CA PHE A 219 1.45 23.93 5.49
C PHE A 219 0.67 24.41 6.71
N ASP A 220 -0.49 23.82 7.04
CA ASP A 220 -1.24 24.16 8.26
C ASP A 220 -0.41 23.91 9.53
N PHE A 221 0.25 22.75 9.61
CA PHE A 221 1.13 22.43 10.74
C PHE A 221 2.43 23.26 10.75
N CYS A 222 2.93 23.66 9.58
CA CYS A 222 4.04 24.60 9.49
C CYS A 222 3.67 25.97 10.08
N ILE A 223 2.47 26.49 9.76
CA ILE A 223 1.97 27.75 10.32
C ILE A 223 1.76 27.65 11.83
N ARG A 224 1.20 26.54 12.32
CA ARG A 224 1.07 26.28 13.76
C ARG A 224 2.43 26.23 14.46
N GLY A 225 3.43 25.59 13.83
CA GLY A 225 4.80 25.56 14.33
C GLY A 225 5.45 26.94 14.39
N LEU A 226 5.28 27.75 13.33
CA LEU A 226 5.75 29.14 13.30
C LEU A 226 5.09 29.99 14.40
N THR A 227 3.79 29.82 14.60
CA THR A 227 3.05 30.51 15.67
C THR A 227 3.57 30.12 17.05
N ALA A 228 3.85 28.83 17.28
CA ALA A 228 4.44 28.35 18.54
C ALA A 228 5.88 28.86 18.77
N LEU A 229 6.59 29.21 17.70
CA LEU A 229 7.90 29.87 17.73
C LEU A 229 7.79 31.41 17.82
N ASN A 230 6.60 31.95 18.05
CA ASN A 230 6.29 33.39 18.14
C ASN A 230 6.47 34.18 16.82
N TYR A 231 6.30 33.53 15.66
CA TYR A 231 6.20 34.23 14.38
C TYR A 231 4.76 34.69 14.12
N GLU A 232 4.57 35.98 13.83
CA GLU A 232 3.27 36.58 13.53
C GLU A 232 3.06 36.68 12.01
N GLU A 233 1.84 36.36 11.56
CA GLU A 233 1.44 36.52 10.16
C GLU A 233 1.48 38.01 9.75
N HIS A 234 1.88 38.29 8.51
CA HIS A 234 2.08 39.62 7.93
C HIS A 234 3.19 40.49 8.54
N ARG A 235 3.64 40.20 9.75
CA ARG A 235 4.79 40.87 10.37
C ARG A 235 6.09 40.13 10.08
N HIS A 236 6.12 38.83 10.31
CA HIS A 236 7.31 38.01 10.15
C HIS A 236 7.24 37.12 8.90
N TYR A 237 6.05 36.78 8.39
CA TYR A 237 5.90 35.98 7.18
C TYR A 237 4.65 36.32 6.37
N THR A 238 4.67 36.01 5.07
CA THR A 238 3.51 36.12 4.18
C THR A 238 3.25 34.80 3.47
N ILE A 239 1.98 34.47 3.30
CA ILE A 239 1.51 33.26 2.63
C ILE A 239 1.13 33.57 1.18
N PHE A 240 1.59 32.74 0.26
CA PHE A 240 1.21 32.78 -1.16
C PHE A 240 0.24 31.66 -1.49
N TYR A 241 -0.88 32.01 -2.11
CA TYR A 241 -1.91 31.08 -2.55
C TYR A 241 -1.88 30.88 -4.06
N ASN A 242 -2.33 29.69 -4.50
CA ASN A 242 -2.53 29.44 -5.92
C ASN A 242 -3.69 30.26 -6.47
N THR A 243 -3.42 31.05 -7.52
CA THR A 243 -4.41 31.85 -8.25
C THR A 243 -4.79 31.23 -9.60
N GLU A 244 -4.11 30.18 -10.06
CA GLU A 244 -4.24 29.65 -11.43
C GLU A 244 -5.49 28.81 -11.70
N LYS A 245 -6.29 28.47 -10.67
CA LYS A 245 -7.57 27.75 -10.85
C LYS A 245 -8.76 28.60 -10.38
N ALA A 246 -9.12 29.62 -11.17
CA ALA A 246 -10.32 30.42 -10.99
C ALA A 246 -11.60 29.70 -11.49
N GLY A 247 -11.97 28.59 -10.85
CA GLY A 247 -13.24 27.87 -11.05
C GLY A 247 -14.04 27.78 -9.75
N ARG A 248 -15.37 27.56 -9.83
CA ARG A 248 -16.31 27.59 -8.68
C ARG A 248 -16.08 26.53 -7.59
N GLU A 249 -15.16 25.58 -7.79
CA GLU A 249 -14.82 24.50 -6.84
C GLU A 249 -13.32 24.46 -6.45
N SER A 250 -12.54 25.53 -6.69
CA SER A 250 -11.13 25.51 -6.30
C SER A 250 -10.95 25.75 -4.79
N ARG A 251 -10.36 24.78 -4.11
CA ARG A 251 -9.84 24.97 -2.76
C ARG A 251 -8.63 25.92 -2.84
N LYS A 252 -8.59 26.92 -1.97
CA LYS A 252 -7.42 27.80 -1.85
C LYS A 252 -6.26 26.97 -1.28
N CYS A 253 -5.25 26.69 -2.09
CA CYS A 253 -4.07 25.96 -1.66
C CYS A 253 -2.86 26.89 -1.53
N ILE A 254 -2.07 26.67 -0.48
CA ILE A 254 -0.84 27.41 -0.20
C ILE A 254 0.26 26.87 -1.12
N ILE A 255 0.90 27.77 -1.87
CA ILE A 255 2.06 27.45 -2.72
C ILE A 255 3.37 27.74 -1.98
N GLY A 256 3.38 28.74 -1.09
CA GLY A 256 4.61 29.05 -0.38
C GLY A 256 4.41 30.00 0.78
N ILE A 257 5.42 30.02 1.65
CA ILE A 257 5.51 30.90 2.80
C ILE A 257 6.87 31.59 2.69
N GLN A 258 6.85 32.92 2.65
CA GLN A 258 8.06 33.72 2.68
C GLN A 258 8.19 34.37 4.03
N VAL A 259 9.34 34.17 4.68
CA VAL A 259 9.65 34.74 5.98
C VAL A 259 10.61 35.90 5.78
N PHE A 260 10.22 37.04 6.36
CA PHE A 260 11.00 38.26 6.44
C PHE A 260 11.25 38.46 7.92
N SER A 261 12.35 37.96 8.47
CA SER A 261 12.63 38.18 9.89
C SER A 261 12.67 39.68 10.15
N GLY A 262 11.95 40.15 11.17
CA GLY A 262 11.56 41.55 11.27
C GLY A 262 11.53 42.06 12.71
N THR A 263 12.64 41.93 13.43
CA THR A 263 13.00 42.83 14.55
C THR A 263 14.52 42.79 14.74
N GLU A 264 15.22 43.70 14.06
CA GLU A 264 16.48 44.36 14.44
C GLU A 264 17.36 44.62 13.20
N SER A 265 17.67 45.90 13.07
CA SER A 265 18.43 46.55 12.02
C SER A 265 19.87 46.05 11.96
N THR A 266 20.13 44.97 11.22
CA THR A 266 21.48 44.69 10.69
C THR A 266 21.39 44.07 9.29
N SER A 267 22.18 44.61 8.37
CA SER A 267 21.99 44.67 6.92
C SER A 267 22.30 43.41 6.10
N GLN A 268 22.12 42.20 6.63
CA GLN A 268 22.36 40.95 5.88
C GLN A 268 21.43 39.80 6.32
N GLN A 269 20.11 40.05 6.40
CA GLN A 269 19.16 38.96 6.65
C GLN A 269 18.93 38.12 5.40
N ARG A 270 19.16 36.82 5.53
CA ARG A 270 18.89 35.84 4.48
C ARG A 270 17.37 35.69 4.33
N ARG A 271 16.83 35.99 3.16
CA ARG A 271 15.42 35.72 2.85
C ARG A 271 15.18 34.22 2.91
N GLN A 272 14.16 33.82 3.67
CA GLN A 272 13.78 32.43 3.81
C GLN A 272 12.47 32.18 3.07
N MET A 273 12.41 31.09 2.32
CA MET A 273 11.24 30.74 1.55
C MET A 273 10.99 29.23 1.62
N ILE A 274 9.77 28.87 2.03
CA ILE A 274 9.20 27.56 1.77
C ILE A 274 8.37 27.69 0.50
N SER A 275 8.64 26.88 -0.50
CA SER A 275 7.86 26.86 -1.74
C SER A 275 7.52 25.44 -2.16
N TYR A 276 6.35 25.29 -2.79
CA TYR A 276 5.93 24.07 -3.44
C TYR A 276 6.45 24.04 -4.88
N ALA A 277 7.00 22.90 -5.28
CA ALA A 277 7.31 22.60 -6.67
C ALA A 277 6.78 21.22 -7.05
N LYS A 278 6.31 21.10 -8.30
CA LYS A 278 5.90 19.83 -8.86
C LYS A 278 7.10 18.90 -9.03
N PRO A 279 6.96 17.58 -8.81
CA PRO A 279 8.08 16.63 -8.91
C PRO A 279 8.81 16.64 -10.26
N HIS A 280 8.11 16.99 -11.36
CA HIS A 280 8.68 17.04 -12.71
C HIS A 280 9.61 18.25 -12.94
N GLU A 281 9.51 19.31 -12.12
CA GLU A 281 10.26 20.55 -12.30
C GLU A 281 11.65 20.49 -11.67
N THR A 282 12.48 19.53 -12.11
CA THR A 282 13.80 19.23 -11.51
C THR A 282 14.73 20.45 -11.36
N GLY A 283 14.64 21.42 -12.28
CA GLY A 283 15.45 22.64 -12.27
C GLY A 283 15.24 23.54 -11.05
N LYS A 284 14.04 23.54 -10.43
CA LYS A 284 13.78 24.33 -9.22
C LYS A 284 14.42 23.73 -7.96
N PHE A 285 14.71 22.43 -7.99
CA PHE A 285 15.28 21.71 -6.85
C PHE A 285 16.81 21.80 -6.76
N SER A 286 17.50 22.28 -7.79
CA SER A 286 18.97 22.33 -7.80
C SER A 286 19.56 23.29 -6.76
N GLN A 287 18.81 24.33 -6.37
CA GLN A 287 19.26 25.37 -5.43
C GLN A 287 18.63 25.25 -4.02
N CYS A 288 17.90 24.17 -3.73
CA CYS A 288 17.29 23.97 -2.41
C CYS A 288 18.27 23.37 -1.41
N GLU A 289 18.28 23.90 -0.18
CA GLU A 289 19.08 23.39 0.93
C GLU A 289 18.38 22.20 1.60
N ILE A 290 17.06 22.30 1.73
CA ILE A 290 16.17 21.26 2.26
C ILE A 290 15.11 20.91 1.22
N LEU A 291 14.94 19.62 0.95
CA LEU A 291 13.79 19.10 0.20
C LEU A 291 12.96 18.24 1.13
N ALA A 292 11.69 18.57 1.24
CA ALA A 292 10.70 17.70 1.86
C ALA A 292 9.79 17.08 0.80
N ILE A 293 9.79 15.76 0.72
CA ILE A 293 8.92 14.96 -0.15
C ILE A 293 7.82 14.37 0.72
N ASP A 294 6.59 14.85 0.57
CA ASP A 294 5.43 14.24 1.23
C ASP A 294 4.81 13.18 0.30
N GLU A 295 4.46 12.03 0.87
CA GLU A 295 3.91 10.88 0.14
C GLU A 295 4.78 10.46 -1.07
N ALA A 296 6.08 10.24 -0.81
CA ALA A 296 7.04 9.84 -1.83
C ALA A 296 6.63 8.57 -2.60
N ALA A 297 5.83 7.70 -1.98
CA ALA A 297 5.35 6.49 -2.63
C ALA A 297 4.26 6.74 -3.70
N ALA A 298 3.67 7.92 -3.75
CA ALA A 298 2.76 8.33 -4.81
C ALA A 298 3.48 8.96 -6.01
N ILE A 299 4.79 9.18 -5.92
CA ILE A 299 5.62 9.76 -6.99
C ILE A 299 6.36 8.63 -7.72
N PRO A 300 6.46 8.68 -9.07
CA PRO A 300 7.25 7.74 -9.85
C PRO A 300 8.68 7.58 -9.33
N LEU A 301 9.12 6.33 -9.16
CA LEU A 301 10.45 6.01 -8.63
C LEU A 301 11.61 6.67 -9.40
N PRO A 302 11.61 6.76 -10.75
CA PRO A 302 12.66 7.46 -11.49
C PRO A 302 12.76 8.95 -11.12
N ILE A 303 11.62 9.60 -10.86
CA ILE A 303 11.57 11.01 -10.46
C ILE A 303 12.12 11.16 -9.05
N VAL A 304 11.69 10.30 -8.11
CA VAL A 304 12.21 10.32 -6.74
C VAL A 304 13.72 10.11 -6.72
N ARG A 305 14.23 9.15 -7.50
CA ARG A 305 15.68 8.93 -7.66
C ARG A 305 16.39 10.17 -8.19
N ASN A 306 15.84 10.83 -9.20
CA ASN A 306 16.43 12.06 -9.71
C ASN A 306 16.42 13.15 -8.62
N LEU A 307 15.33 13.30 -7.86
CA LEU A 307 15.23 14.29 -6.79
C LEU A 307 16.18 14.04 -5.61
N THR A 308 16.50 12.78 -5.30
CA THR A 308 17.44 12.44 -4.22
C THR A 308 18.90 12.43 -4.67
N THR A 309 19.19 12.05 -5.93
CA THR A 309 20.57 11.90 -6.42
C THR A 309 21.13 13.15 -7.11
N SER A 310 20.30 14.08 -7.58
CA SER A 310 20.77 15.22 -8.38
C SER A 310 21.61 16.24 -7.62
N SER A 311 21.48 16.34 -6.29
CA SER A 311 22.18 17.33 -5.47
C SER A 311 22.92 16.68 -4.32
N LYS A 312 24.26 16.72 -4.35
CA LYS A 312 25.13 16.04 -3.38
C LYS A 312 25.25 16.73 -2.01
N ASN A 313 24.74 17.96 -1.86
CA ASN A 313 24.87 18.76 -0.63
C ASN A 313 23.50 19.26 -0.15
N ARG A 314 22.56 18.34 0.09
CA ARG A 314 21.21 18.66 0.59
C ARG A 314 20.80 17.73 1.74
N LEU A 315 20.05 18.27 2.70
CA LEU A 315 19.21 17.52 3.63
C LEU A 315 17.85 17.17 2.98
N THR A 316 17.53 15.87 2.87
CA THR A 316 16.26 15.41 2.27
C THR A 316 15.38 14.76 3.33
N PHE A 317 14.15 15.25 3.47
CA PHE A 317 13.11 14.63 4.28
C PHE A 317 12.13 13.94 3.36
N MET A 318 11.81 12.69 3.65
CA MET A 318 10.88 11.90 2.86
C MET A 318 9.85 11.29 3.79
N SER A 319 8.57 11.48 3.49
CA SER A 319 7.48 10.76 4.13
C SER A 319 6.91 9.71 3.15
N SER A 320 6.48 8.56 3.66
CA SER A 320 5.91 7.50 2.84
C SER A 320 4.86 6.68 3.58
N THR A 321 3.70 6.45 2.93
CA THR A 321 2.69 5.48 3.35
C THR A 321 3.10 4.05 3.05
N VAL A 322 3.13 3.20 4.08
CA VAL A 322 3.45 1.75 3.93
C VAL A 322 2.18 0.90 3.91
N ASN A 323 1.24 1.18 4.83
CA ASN A 323 -0.02 0.45 4.98
C ASN A 323 -1.18 1.45 4.84
N GLY A 324 -2.02 1.29 3.82
CA GLY A 324 -3.18 2.14 3.60
C GLY A 324 -3.90 1.91 2.26
N TYR A 325 -5.14 2.40 2.16
CA TYR A 325 -6.02 2.19 1.00
C TYR A 325 -5.67 3.03 -0.25
N GLU A 326 -4.85 4.08 -0.12
CA GLU A 326 -4.46 4.93 -1.26
C GLU A 326 -3.48 4.26 -2.22
N GLY A 327 -3.09 3.04 -1.85
CA GLY A 327 -2.61 2.04 -2.76
C GLY A 327 -1.14 2.12 -3.08
N THR A 328 -0.37 2.94 -2.39
CA THR A 328 1.08 2.90 -2.46
C THR A 328 1.57 1.55 -1.94
N GLY A 329 2.11 0.70 -2.81
CA GLY A 329 2.60 -0.62 -2.38
C GLY A 329 3.77 -0.45 -1.42
N ARG A 330 3.72 -1.12 -0.26
CA ARG A 330 4.84 -1.30 0.69
C ARG A 330 6.16 -1.65 -0.03
N ALA A 331 6.06 -2.38 -1.15
CA ALA A 331 7.15 -2.70 -2.05
C ALA A 331 7.98 -1.49 -2.48
N LEU A 332 7.36 -0.34 -2.74
CA LEU A 332 8.06 0.86 -3.21
C LEU A 332 8.84 1.52 -2.07
N ALA A 333 8.22 1.72 -0.91
CA ALA A 333 8.91 2.25 0.26
C ALA A 333 10.11 1.36 0.60
N LEU A 334 9.91 0.04 0.63
CA LEU A 334 10.99 -0.91 0.91
C LEU A 334 12.05 -0.98 -0.19
N LYS A 335 11.68 -0.96 -1.48
CA LYS A 335 12.64 -0.97 -2.60
C LYS A 335 13.45 0.32 -2.64
N LEU A 336 12.80 1.47 -2.45
CA LEU A 336 13.47 2.76 -2.40
C LEU A 336 14.41 2.86 -1.20
N ILE A 337 13.93 2.49 0.00
CA ILE A 337 14.76 2.48 1.21
C ILE A 337 15.93 1.50 1.05
N LYS A 338 15.69 0.31 0.50
CA LYS A 338 16.73 -0.67 0.20
C LYS A 338 17.73 -0.13 -0.81
N GLU A 339 17.29 0.52 -1.88
CA GLU A 339 18.17 1.15 -2.87
C GLU A 339 18.99 2.29 -2.28
N LEU A 340 18.37 3.13 -1.44
CA LEU A 340 19.07 4.21 -0.73
C LEU A 340 20.09 3.63 0.25
N ARG A 341 19.75 2.55 0.96
CA ARG A 341 20.65 1.81 1.85
C ARG A 341 21.81 1.21 1.07
N ASP A 342 21.54 0.48 -0.01
CA ASP A 342 22.56 -0.12 -0.88
C ASP A 342 23.47 0.95 -1.49
N SER A 343 22.93 2.12 -1.85
CA SER A 343 23.72 3.24 -2.37
C SER A 343 24.61 3.88 -1.30
N SER A 344 24.10 4.00 -0.07
CA SER A 344 24.84 4.49 1.09
C SER A 344 25.96 3.52 1.45
N ASP A 345 25.68 2.21 1.42
CA ASP A 345 26.65 1.17 1.72
C ASP A 345 27.75 1.08 0.64
N ARG A 346 27.40 1.29 -0.64
CA ARG A 346 28.41 1.43 -1.72
C ARG A 346 29.32 2.63 -1.50
N GLN A 347 28.76 3.80 -1.17
CA GLN A 347 29.56 5.00 -0.87
C GLN A 347 30.48 4.78 0.33
N ARG A 348 30.00 4.10 1.38
CA ARG A 348 30.84 3.71 2.53
C ARG A 348 32.01 2.82 2.11
N ILE A 349 31.74 1.79 1.31
CA ILE A 349 32.78 0.88 0.81
C ILE A 349 33.81 1.62 -0.07
N ASP A 350 33.36 2.54 -0.93
CA ASP A 350 34.25 3.33 -1.79
C ASP A 350 35.10 4.31 -0.99
N ASN A 351 34.56 4.93 0.07
CA ASN A 351 35.31 5.81 0.97
C ASN A 351 36.39 5.06 1.74
N VAL A 352 36.09 3.87 2.27
CA VAL A 352 37.06 3.01 2.96
C VAL A 352 38.18 2.60 2.00
N LYS A 353 37.84 2.17 0.77
CA LYS A 353 38.84 1.84 -0.27
C LYS A 353 39.67 3.06 -0.70
N HIS A 354 39.07 4.24 -0.78
CA HIS A 354 39.78 5.46 -1.12
C HIS A 354 40.79 5.87 -0.05
N ALA A 355 40.44 5.76 1.23
CA ALA A 355 41.35 6.00 2.35
C ALA A 355 42.59 5.09 2.27
N GLY A 356 42.40 3.79 2.02
CA GLY A 356 43.50 2.85 1.78
C GLY A 356 44.33 3.18 0.52
N SER A 357 43.70 3.59 -0.58
CA SER A 357 44.40 3.88 -1.85
C SER A 357 45.22 5.18 -1.84
N SER A 358 44.86 6.15 -1.01
CA SER A 358 45.51 7.47 -0.90
C SER A 358 46.94 7.39 -0.34
N ILE A 359 47.26 6.30 0.35
CA ILE A 359 48.58 6.03 0.92
C ILE A 359 49.43 5.33 -0.16
N VAL A 360 50.25 6.13 -0.87
CA VAL A 360 51.20 5.64 -1.87
C VAL A 360 52.60 5.59 -1.26
N GLY A 361 53.27 4.43 -1.34
CA GLY A 361 54.62 4.23 -0.79
C GLY A 361 55.62 3.67 -1.80
N ALA A 362 56.91 3.80 -1.49
CA ALA A 362 58.00 3.45 -2.40
C ALA A 362 58.18 1.94 -2.61
N GLN A 363 58.46 1.52 -3.85
CA GLN A 363 58.60 0.12 -4.35
C GLN A 363 59.77 -0.71 -3.77
N LYS A 364 60.29 -0.40 -2.58
CA LYS A 364 61.32 -1.23 -1.93
C LYS A 364 60.68 -2.22 -0.96
N LYS A 365 61.06 -3.50 -1.03
CA LYS A 365 60.55 -4.63 -0.20
C LYS A 365 60.45 -4.37 1.32
N LYS A 366 61.27 -3.48 1.89
CA LYS A 366 61.19 -3.10 3.33
C LYS A 366 60.16 -2.00 3.63
N GLY A 367 59.76 -1.20 2.65
CA GLY A 367 58.75 -0.13 2.79
C GLY A 367 57.32 -0.61 2.57
N GLU A 368 57.12 -1.70 1.82
CA GLU A 368 55.78 -2.25 1.52
C GLU A 368 55.01 -2.69 2.76
N PHE A 369 55.69 -3.26 3.77
CA PHE A 369 55.05 -3.70 5.01
C PHE A 369 54.52 -2.53 5.85
N GLN A 370 55.30 -1.45 5.97
CA GLN A 370 54.87 -0.24 6.68
C GLN A 370 53.71 0.47 5.98
N VAL A 371 53.71 0.49 4.65
CA VAL A 371 52.64 1.08 3.85
C VAL A 371 51.36 0.25 3.99
N HIS A 372 51.44 -1.07 4.02
CA HIS A 372 50.28 -1.94 4.23
C HIS A 372 49.67 -1.76 5.64
N GLU A 373 50.51 -1.61 6.67
CA GLU A 373 50.04 -1.35 8.04
C GLU A 373 49.36 0.03 8.15
N GLN A 374 49.89 1.04 7.46
CA GLN A 374 49.28 2.38 7.38
C GLN A 374 47.94 2.36 6.63
N ARG A 375 47.85 1.60 5.53
CA ARG A 375 46.58 1.39 4.80
C ARG A 375 45.54 0.71 5.67
N TRP A 376 45.91 -0.37 6.35
CA TRP A 376 45.02 -1.08 7.25
C TRP A 376 44.52 -0.20 8.40
N LYS A 377 45.39 0.61 9.00
CA LYS A 377 45.00 1.57 10.05
C LYS A 377 44.08 2.67 9.52
N ALA A 378 44.35 3.19 8.32
CA ALA A 378 43.49 4.20 7.69
C ALA A 378 42.13 3.63 7.29
N GLU A 379 42.09 2.41 6.75
CA GLU A 379 40.85 1.69 6.45
C GLU A 379 40.06 1.39 7.73
N ALA A 380 40.72 0.93 8.80
CA ALA A 380 40.08 0.66 10.09
C ALA A 380 39.51 1.94 10.74
N SER A 381 40.26 3.05 10.70
CA SER A 381 39.80 4.36 11.18
C SER A 381 38.62 4.89 10.36
N ALA A 382 38.66 4.72 9.02
CA ALA A 382 37.55 5.12 8.16
C ALA A 382 36.29 4.27 8.39
N VAL A 383 36.44 3.00 8.77
CA VAL A 383 35.32 2.14 9.16
C VAL A 383 34.73 2.59 10.50
N THR A 384 35.55 2.93 11.50
CA THR A 384 35.05 3.44 12.78
C THR A 384 34.37 4.80 12.64
N ASP A 385 34.96 5.72 11.89
CA ASP A 385 34.35 7.03 11.60
C ASP A 385 33.05 6.91 10.80
N ALA A 386 32.94 5.90 9.92
CA ALA A 386 31.71 5.62 9.16
C ALA A 386 30.60 4.94 9.98
N VAL A 387 30.95 4.37 11.14
CA VAL A 387 29.99 3.77 12.09
C VAL A 387 29.50 4.85 13.09
N GLU A 388 30.39 5.73 13.56
CA GLU A 388 30.04 6.84 14.46
C GLU A 388 29.37 8.01 13.72
N GLY A 389 29.80 8.29 12.48
CA GLY A 389 29.10 9.18 11.55
C GLY A 389 27.84 8.51 11.03
N GLY A 390 26.74 8.64 11.76
CA GLY A 390 25.43 8.08 11.42
C GLY A 390 25.15 8.14 9.91
N GLY A 391 24.77 7.00 9.33
CA GLY A 391 24.70 6.83 7.88
C GLY A 391 23.92 7.92 7.15
N SER A 392 24.19 8.07 5.85
CA SER A 392 23.46 9.00 4.98
C SER A 392 21.94 8.80 5.02
N LEU A 393 21.45 7.62 5.44
CA LEU A 393 20.03 7.31 5.60
C LEU A 393 19.67 7.06 7.07
N VAL A 394 18.69 7.81 7.58
CA VAL A 394 18.03 7.58 8.87
C VAL A 394 16.58 7.17 8.63
N GLU A 395 16.19 6.00 9.14
CA GLU A 395 14.83 5.47 8.98
C GLU A 395 14.04 5.67 10.28
N LEU A 396 12.86 6.25 10.17
CA LEU A 396 11.92 6.47 11.26
C LEU A 396 10.58 5.84 10.92
N ALA A 397 9.87 5.32 11.93
CA ALA A 397 8.55 4.74 11.77
C ALA A 397 7.56 5.32 12.79
N LEU A 398 6.35 5.69 12.34
CA LEU A 398 5.25 6.05 13.24
C LEU A 398 4.24 4.90 13.30
N HIS A 399 3.96 4.43 14.51
CA HIS A 399 3.03 3.35 14.76
C HIS A 399 1.77 3.84 15.47
N THR A 400 1.87 4.79 16.40
CA THR A 400 0.73 5.24 17.22
C THR A 400 -0.28 6.10 16.41
N PRO A 401 -1.59 5.78 16.43
CA PRO A 401 -2.60 6.57 15.74
C PRO A 401 -2.90 7.87 16.48
N ILE A 402 -3.28 8.91 15.73
CA ILE A 402 -3.63 10.21 16.34
C ILE A 402 -5.14 10.42 16.50
N ARG A 403 -5.97 9.64 15.78
CA ARG A 403 -7.44 9.81 15.74
C ARG A 403 -8.17 8.91 16.74
N TYR A 404 -7.64 7.71 16.97
CA TYR A 404 -8.21 6.67 17.83
C TYR A 404 -7.09 6.04 18.68
N GLY A 405 -7.46 5.16 19.61
CA GLY A 405 -6.50 4.51 20.50
C GLY A 405 -5.63 3.46 19.80
N THR A 406 -4.47 3.14 20.39
CA THR A 406 -3.62 2.04 19.93
C THR A 406 -4.36 0.71 20.06
N GLY A 407 -4.30 -0.11 19.00
CA GLY A 407 -4.94 -1.44 19.00
C GLY A 407 -6.47 -1.39 18.89
N ASP A 408 -7.04 -0.41 18.21
CA ASP A 408 -8.48 -0.38 17.94
C ASP A 408 -8.92 -1.66 17.21
N ALA A 409 -9.91 -2.36 17.76
CA ALA A 409 -10.41 -3.61 17.20
C ALA A 409 -11.10 -3.41 15.85
N VAL A 410 -11.75 -2.26 15.62
CA VAL A 410 -12.39 -1.96 14.33
C VAL A 410 -11.33 -1.73 13.26
N GLU A 411 -10.24 -1.03 13.58
CA GLU A 411 -9.10 -0.90 12.67
C GLU A 411 -8.46 -2.26 12.38
N CYS A 412 -8.21 -3.07 13.40
CA CYS A 412 -7.62 -4.40 13.22
C CYS A 412 -8.52 -5.31 12.37
N TRP A 413 -9.83 -5.28 12.60
CA TRP A 413 -10.81 -5.98 11.77
C TRP A 413 -10.77 -5.48 10.32
N LEU A 414 -10.74 -4.17 10.10
CA LEU A 414 -10.70 -3.57 8.78
C LEU A 414 -9.44 -3.97 8.01
N ASN A 415 -8.27 -3.90 8.66
CA ASN A 415 -7.00 -4.28 8.05
C ASN A 415 -6.93 -5.77 7.74
N LYS A 416 -7.55 -6.63 8.57
CA LYS A 416 -7.71 -8.07 8.29
C LYS A 416 -8.63 -8.32 7.11
N LEU A 417 -9.83 -7.74 7.11
CA LEU A 417 -10.81 -7.87 6.04
C LEU A 417 -10.24 -7.42 4.69
N LEU A 418 -9.54 -6.28 4.65
CA LEU A 418 -8.96 -5.74 3.42
C LEU A 418 -7.58 -6.30 3.10
N CYS A 419 -7.05 -7.20 3.95
CA CYS A 419 -5.73 -7.80 3.84
C CYS A 419 -4.61 -6.76 3.63
N LEU A 420 -4.70 -5.63 4.35
CA LEU A 420 -3.70 -4.55 4.32
C LEU A 420 -2.49 -4.87 5.19
N ASP A 421 -2.71 -5.69 6.22
CA ASP A 421 -1.65 -6.18 7.09
C ASP A 421 -0.78 -7.19 6.33
N THR A 422 0.47 -6.80 6.13
CA THR A 422 1.51 -7.67 5.57
C THR A 422 2.49 -7.96 6.69
N SER A 423 2.56 -9.20 7.17
CA SER A 423 3.49 -9.53 8.24
C SER A 423 4.91 -9.67 7.66
N LYS A 424 5.96 -9.34 8.43
CA LYS A 424 7.35 -9.61 8.03
C LYS A 424 7.66 -11.12 7.99
N GLU A 425 6.79 -11.95 8.57
CA GLU A 425 6.90 -13.40 8.57
C GLU A 425 6.44 -14.01 7.24
N ASP A 426 5.51 -13.36 6.55
CA ASP A 426 5.05 -13.78 5.20
C ASP A 426 6.17 -13.66 4.14
N ASP A 427 7.20 -12.86 4.40
CA ASP A 427 8.34 -12.63 3.49
C ASP A 427 9.39 -13.77 3.55
N LYS A 428 9.27 -14.72 4.49
CA LYS A 428 10.21 -15.83 4.65
C LYS A 428 9.62 -17.14 4.15
N LEU A 429 10.21 -17.67 3.08
CA LEU A 429 9.91 -19.00 2.56
C LEU A 429 10.44 -20.06 3.55
N LYS A 430 9.56 -20.93 4.03
CA LYS A 430 9.89 -22.03 4.95
C LYS A 430 10.53 -23.20 4.22
N GLY A 431 10.07 -23.48 3.00
CA GLY A 431 10.51 -24.63 2.18
C GLY A 431 11.79 -24.41 1.35
N GLY A 432 12.54 -23.32 1.56
CA GLY A 432 13.69 -22.97 0.72
C GLY A 432 13.32 -22.58 -0.72
N THR A 433 14.29 -22.65 -1.64
CA THR A 433 14.10 -22.30 -3.06
C THR A 433 14.24 -23.55 -3.95
N PRO A 434 13.15 -24.30 -4.21
CA PRO A 434 13.18 -25.50 -5.06
C PRO A 434 13.43 -25.15 -6.53
N SER A 435 13.91 -26.08 -7.36
CA SER A 435 14.07 -25.81 -8.78
C SER A 435 12.72 -25.47 -9.45
N PRO A 436 12.64 -24.47 -10.35
CA PRO A 436 11.38 -24.06 -10.99
C PRO A 436 10.66 -25.19 -11.73
N GLU A 437 11.39 -26.17 -12.27
CA GLU A 437 10.83 -27.29 -13.02
C GLU A 437 9.93 -28.20 -12.17
N ARG A 438 10.26 -28.37 -10.88
CA ARG A 438 9.50 -29.20 -9.94
C ARG A 438 8.22 -28.52 -9.45
N CYS A 439 8.14 -27.20 -9.57
CA CYS A 439 7.00 -26.44 -9.07
C CYS A 439 5.77 -26.67 -9.95
N GLN A 440 4.63 -26.91 -9.31
CA GLN A 440 3.35 -27.11 -9.96
C GLN A 440 2.44 -25.90 -9.79
N LEU A 441 1.54 -25.71 -10.75
CA LEU A 441 0.59 -24.60 -10.78
C LEU A 441 -0.81 -25.14 -10.47
N TYR A 442 -1.53 -24.44 -9.60
CA TYR A 442 -2.87 -24.79 -9.14
C TYR A 442 -3.86 -23.70 -9.49
N LEU A 443 -5.09 -24.08 -9.83
CA LEU A 443 -6.21 -23.16 -9.99
C LEU A 443 -6.87 -22.94 -8.62
N VAL A 444 -7.09 -21.69 -8.23
CA VAL A 444 -7.74 -21.36 -6.95
C VAL A 444 -9.24 -21.27 -7.15
N ASN A 445 -10.00 -22.02 -6.34
CA ASN A 445 -11.44 -21.86 -6.28
C ASN A 445 -11.80 -20.60 -5.46
N ARG A 446 -12.39 -19.61 -6.13
CA ARG A 446 -12.72 -18.32 -5.52
C ARG A 446 -13.86 -18.41 -4.50
N ASP A 447 -14.83 -19.31 -4.71
CA ASP A 447 -15.92 -19.50 -3.75
C ASP A 447 -15.38 -20.04 -2.41
N ALA A 448 -14.46 -21.01 -2.47
CA ALA A 448 -13.77 -21.54 -1.29
C ALA A 448 -12.81 -20.51 -0.65
N LEU A 449 -12.14 -19.71 -1.48
CA LEU A 449 -11.19 -18.67 -1.02
C LEU A 449 -11.89 -17.57 -0.21
N PHE A 450 -13.05 -17.09 -0.67
CA PHE A 450 -13.80 -16.00 -0.02
C PHE A 450 -14.85 -16.47 1.00
N SER A 451 -14.86 -17.76 1.35
CA SER A 451 -15.78 -18.37 2.34
C SER A 451 -15.56 -17.96 3.80
N TYR A 452 -14.54 -17.13 4.08
CA TYR A 452 -14.16 -16.65 5.42
C TYR A 452 -13.78 -17.76 6.42
N HIS A 453 -13.26 -18.90 5.93
CA HIS A 453 -12.68 -19.94 6.78
C HIS A 453 -11.24 -19.56 7.23
N LYS A 454 -10.81 -19.97 8.44
CA LYS A 454 -9.50 -19.59 9.00
C LYS A 454 -8.31 -19.91 8.09
N LEU A 455 -8.31 -21.08 7.45
CA LEU A 455 -7.26 -21.48 6.51
C LEU A 455 -7.32 -20.66 5.21
N SER A 456 -8.52 -20.45 4.67
CA SER A 456 -8.74 -19.64 3.45
C SER A 456 -8.33 -18.19 3.66
N GLU A 457 -8.63 -17.61 4.82
CA GLU A 457 -8.20 -16.25 5.18
C GLU A 457 -6.68 -16.15 5.28
N THR A 458 -6.02 -17.12 5.93
CA THR A 458 -4.54 -17.12 6.01
C THR A 458 -3.92 -17.23 4.61
N PHE A 459 -4.49 -18.06 3.73
CA PHE A 459 -4.04 -18.20 2.35
C PHE A 459 -4.31 -16.92 1.51
N LEU A 460 -5.47 -16.31 1.66
CA LEU A 460 -5.85 -15.05 1.02
C LEU A 460 -4.93 -13.91 1.46
N HIS A 461 -4.60 -13.83 2.75
CA HIS A 461 -3.62 -12.87 3.29
C HIS A 461 -2.24 -13.05 2.66
N LYS A 462 -1.71 -14.28 2.59
CA LYS A 462 -0.43 -14.57 1.90
C LYS A 462 -0.47 -14.14 0.44
N MET A 463 -1.56 -14.45 -0.27
CA MET A 463 -1.73 -14.10 -1.68
C MET A 463 -1.80 -12.57 -1.89
N MET A 464 -2.58 -11.85 -1.08
CA MET A 464 -2.74 -10.40 -1.19
C MET A 464 -1.49 -9.64 -0.73
N SER A 465 -0.78 -10.17 0.27
CA SER A 465 0.55 -9.69 0.67
C SER A 465 1.52 -9.76 -0.49
N LEU A 466 1.54 -10.89 -1.21
CA LEU A 466 2.37 -11.07 -2.39
C LEU A 466 1.99 -10.13 -3.55
N TYR A 467 0.69 -9.91 -3.81
CA TYR A 467 0.26 -8.89 -4.76
C TYR A 467 0.74 -7.49 -4.38
N SER A 468 0.71 -7.16 -3.08
CA SER A 468 1.17 -5.88 -2.54
C SER A 468 2.69 -5.70 -2.56
N ALA A 469 3.43 -6.81 -2.52
CA ALA A 469 4.88 -6.82 -2.65
C ALA A 469 5.36 -6.70 -4.12
N ALA A 470 4.58 -7.20 -5.09
CA ALA A 470 5.00 -7.23 -6.49
C ALA A 470 4.67 -5.93 -7.25
N HIS A 471 3.53 -5.31 -6.97
CA HIS A 471 3.01 -4.18 -7.76
C HIS A 471 3.35 -2.81 -7.18
N TYR A 472 3.48 -1.82 -8.07
CA TYR A 472 3.78 -0.43 -7.71
C TYR A 472 2.63 0.22 -6.93
N LYS A 473 1.39 0.00 -7.37
CA LYS A 473 0.19 0.53 -6.74
C LYS A 473 -0.94 -0.49 -6.74
N ASN A 474 -1.54 -0.74 -5.57
CA ASN A 474 -2.68 -1.65 -5.39
C ASN A 474 -3.84 -0.93 -4.72
N SER A 475 -5.05 -1.03 -5.25
CA SER A 475 -6.22 -0.50 -4.55
C SER A 475 -6.90 -1.62 -3.75
N PRO A 476 -7.49 -1.34 -2.58
CA PRO A 476 -8.38 -2.31 -1.92
C PRO A 476 -9.53 -2.77 -2.81
N ASN A 477 -9.95 -1.95 -3.78
CA ASN A 477 -10.96 -2.32 -4.78
C ASN A 477 -10.49 -3.47 -5.70
N ASP A 478 -9.19 -3.75 -5.78
CA ASP A 478 -8.67 -4.89 -6.52
C ASP A 478 -9.13 -6.21 -5.92
N LEU A 479 -9.33 -6.26 -4.59
CA LEU A 479 -9.84 -7.43 -3.88
C LEU A 479 -11.31 -7.68 -4.25
N GLN A 480 -12.10 -6.62 -4.37
CA GLN A 480 -13.48 -6.69 -4.85
C GLN A 480 -13.54 -7.15 -6.32
N MET A 481 -12.66 -6.60 -7.17
CA MET A 481 -12.56 -7.06 -8.56
C MET A 481 -12.18 -8.54 -8.65
N LEU A 482 -11.25 -9.01 -7.81
CA LEU A 482 -10.82 -10.41 -7.78
C LEU A 482 -11.94 -11.38 -7.35
N SER A 483 -12.78 -10.94 -6.42
CA SER A 483 -13.86 -11.73 -5.84
C SER A 483 -15.10 -11.74 -6.73
N ASP A 484 -15.55 -10.57 -7.19
CA ASP A 484 -16.88 -10.43 -7.77
C ASP A 484 -16.89 -10.65 -9.29
N ALA A 485 -15.82 -10.27 -10.00
CA ALA A 485 -15.79 -10.28 -11.46
C ALA A 485 -15.61 -11.71 -12.02
N PRO A 486 -16.59 -12.29 -12.75
CA PRO A 486 -16.56 -13.69 -13.18
C PRO A 486 -15.39 -14.01 -14.12
N ALA A 487 -14.97 -13.03 -14.94
CA ALA A 487 -13.86 -13.11 -15.90
C ALA A 487 -12.50 -13.44 -15.28
N HIS A 488 -12.32 -13.17 -14.00
CA HIS A 488 -11.04 -13.33 -13.36
C HIS A 488 -10.80 -14.77 -12.89
N LYS A 489 -9.67 -15.35 -13.25
CA LYS A 489 -9.15 -16.62 -12.73
C LYS A 489 -7.81 -16.38 -12.05
N VAL A 490 -7.53 -17.13 -10.99
CA VAL A 490 -6.30 -17.01 -10.20
C VAL A 490 -5.57 -18.32 -10.20
N PHE A 491 -4.29 -18.26 -10.58
CA PHE A 491 -3.38 -19.40 -10.59
C PHE A 491 -2.27 -19.16 -9.58
N VAL A 492 -1.90 -20.19 -8.82
CA VAL A 492 -0.87 -20.10 -7.79
C VAL A 492 0.18 -21.17 -8.02
N LEU A 493 1.44 -20.76 -8.05
CA LEU A 493 2.60 -21.64 -8.15
C LEU A 493 3.09 -21.98 -6.74
N LEU A 494 3.05 -23.26 -6.39
CA LEU A 494 3.40 -23.75 -5.06
C LEU A 494 4.73 -24.51 -5.10
N SER A 495 5.42 -24.52 -3.95
CA SER A 495 6.60 -25.36 -3.74
C SER A 495 6.20 -26.85 -3.70
N PRO A 496 7.02 -27.78 -4.22
CA PRO A 496 6.75 -29.22 -4.15
C PRO A 496 6.67 -29.76 -2.72
N THR A 497 7.36 -29.12 -1.77
CA THR A 497 7.31 -29.46 -0.34
C THR A 497 5.91 -29.32 0.27
N ALA A 498 4.97 -28.69 -0.45
CA ALA A 498 3.55 -28.64 -0.10
C ALA A 498 2.90 -30.02 0.02
N GLU A 499 3.39 -31.01 -0.72
CA GLU A 499 2.84 -32.38 -0.74
C GLU A 499 3.38 -33.26 0.38
N GLU A 500 4.44 -32.83 1.08
CA GLU A 500 5.11 -33.62 2.12
C GLU A 500 4.59 -33.30 3.55
N ASP A 501 4.09 -32.09 3.79
CA ASP A 501 3.60 -31.62 5.09
C ASP A 501 2.08 -31.32 5.08
N ASP A 502 1.23 -32.34 5.29
CA ASP A 502 -0.25 -32.23 5.32
C ASP A 502 -0.82 -31.22 6.34
N ILE A 503 0.00 -30.74 7.28
CA ILE A 503 -0.42 -29.90 8.40
C ILE A 503 -0.17 -28.40 8.13
N THR A 504 0.74 -28.06 7.20
CA THR A 504 1.15 -26.67 7.01
C THR A 504 0.74 -26.10 5.65
N LEU A 505 0.18 -24.88 5.66
CA LEU A 505 -0.19 -24.18 4.44
C LEU A 505 1.02 -23.99 3.53
N PRO A 506 0.92 -24.37 2.24
CA PRO A 506 2.05 -24.31 1.33
C PRO A 506 2.50 -22.87 1.08
N ASP A 507 3.80 -22.71 0.82
CA ASP A 507 4.37 -21.42 0.48
C ASP A 507 4.05 -21.05 -0.97
N ILE A 508 3.54 -19.83 -1.14
CA ILE A 508 3.16 -19.28 -2.43
C ILE A 508 4.39 -18.62 -3.07
N LEU A 509 4.91 -19.21 -4.15
CA LEU A 509 6.10 -18.70 -4.86
C LEU A 509 5.73 -17.63 -5.89
N ALA A 510 4.66 -17.86 -6.64
CA ALA A 510 4.13 -16.91 -7.62
C ALA A 510 2.61 -17.01 -7.73
N VAL A 511 1.96 -15.89 -8.06
CA VAL A 511 0.52 -15.79 -8.30
C VAL A 511 0.30 -15.10 -9.63
N VAL A 512 -0.57 -15.67 -10.47
CA VAL A 512 -0.95 -15.11 -11.76
C VAL A 512 -2.46 -14.89 -11.80
N GLN A 513 -2.86 -13.65 -12.08
CA GLN A 513 -4.25 -13.28 -12.30
C GLN A 513 -4.50 -13.15 -13.80
N ILE A 514 -5.51 -13.86 -14.31
CA ILE A 514 -5.93 -13.82 -15.71
C ILE A 514 -7.37 -13.32 -15.77
N ALA A 515 -7.69 -12.45 -16.71
CA ALA A 515 -9.04 -12.05 -17.06
C ALA A 515 -9.40 -12.60 -18.45
N LEU A 516 -10.52 -13.29 -18.56
CA LEU A 516 -11.04 -13.78 -19.82
C LEU A 516 -11.78 -12.64 -20.54
N GLU A 517 -11.41 -12.38 -21.79
CA GLU A 517 -11.89 -11.25 -22.59
C GLU A 517 -12.35 -11.71 -23.98
N GLY A 518 -13.24 -10.94 -24.57
CA GLY A 518 -13.69 -11.17 -25.95
C GLY A 518 -15.04 -11.89 -26.07
N LYS A 519 -15.28 -12.56 -27.21
CA LYS A 519 -16.61 -13.03 -27.64
C LYS A 519 -17.66 -11.91 -27.69
N ILE A 520 -17.24 -10.71 -28.05
CA ILE A 520 -18.10 -9.52 -28.11
C ILE A 520 -18.92 -9.56 -29.40
N SER A 521 -20.21 -9.24 -29.33
CA SER A 521 -21.05 -9.22 -30.53
C SER A 521 -20.67 -8.04 -31.44
N ARG A 522 -20.61 -8.29 -32.75
CA ARG A 522 -20.23 -7.27 -33.74
C ARG A 522 -21.09 -6.00 -33.65
N LYS A 523 -22.39 -6.16 -33.44
CA LYS A 523 -23.34 -5.03 -33.32
C LYS A 523 -23.01 -4.13 -32.14
N GLN A 524 -22.56 -4.70 -31.02
CA GLN A 524 -22.17 -3.94 -29.83
C GLN A 524 -20.83 -3.23 -30.02
N VAL A 525 -19.85 -3.87 -30.66
CA VAL A 525 -18.57 -3.22 -31.01
C VAL A 525 -18.82 -1.98 -31.86
N GLU A 526 -19.64 -2.09 -32.90
CA GLU A 526 -20.00 -0.97 -33.78
C GLU A 526 -20.76 0.11 -33.01
N ALA A 527 -21.73 -0.26 -32.15
CA ALA A 527 -22.50 0.70 -31.36
C ALA A 527 -21.65 1.45 -30.31
N GLN A 528 -20.70 0.77 -29.65
CA GLN A 528 -19.83 1.38 -28.64
C GLN A 528 -18.74 2.24 -29.30
N LEU A 529 -18.19 1.81 -30.44
CA LEU A 529 -17.22 2.58 -31.22
C LEU A 529 -17.81 3.92 -31.67
N MET A 530 -19.07 3.92 -32.13
CA MET A 530 -19.81 5.13 -32.49
C MET A 530 -20.07 6.07 -31.30
N ARG A 531 -20.21 5.52 -30.09
CA ARG A 531 -20.43 6.30 -28.86
C ARG A 531 -19.14 6.78 -28.20
N GLY A 532 -17.97 6.29 -28.63
CA GLY A 532 -16.68 6.59 -28.01
C GLY A 532 -16.56 6.18 -26.54
N GLN A 533 -17.48 5.35 -26.04
CA GLN A 533 -17.48 4.88 -24.64
C GLN A 533 -16.68 3.59 -24.53
N ARG A 534 -15.71 3.58 -23.60
CA ARG A 534 -14.96 2.39 -23.23
C ARG A 534 -15.76 1.59 -22.22
N SER A 535 -16.13 0.34 -22.53
CA SER A 535 -16.59 -0.61 -21.53
C SER A 535 -15.42 -1.00 -20.61
N ALA A 536 -15.69 -1.17 -19.31
CA ALA A 536 -14.64 -1.26 -18.29
C ALA A 536 -13.95 -2.65 -18.21
N GLY A 537 -14.49 -3.68 -18.87
CA GLY A 537 -13.99 -5.05 -18.81
C GLY A 537 -12.98 -5.42 -19.90
N ASP A 538 -13.34 -5.25 -21.17
CA ASP A 538 -12.61 -5.79 -22.33
C ASP A 538 -11.55 -4.83 -22.89
N LEU A 539 -10.42 -4.69 -22.19
CA LEU A 539 -9.40 -3.69 -22.53
C LEU A 539 -8.68 -3.98 -23.86
N ILE A 540 -8.22 -5.22 -24.07
CA ILE A 540 -7.39 -5.57 -25.23
C ILE A 540 -8.24 -5.60 -26.52
N PRO A 541 -9.40 -6.29 -26.55
CA PRO A 541 -10.32 -6.25 -27.69
C PRO A 541 -10.65 -4.81 -28.12
N TRP A 542 -10.97 -3.95 -27.16
CA TRP A 542 -11.32 -2.56 -27.42
C TRP A 542 -10.15 -1.76 -27.99
N THR A 543 -8.97 -1.85 -27.37
CA THR A 543 -7.80 -1.08 -27.78
C THR A 543 -7.37 -1.45 -29.19
N ILE A 544 -7.37 -2.75 -29.52
CA ILE A 544 -7.00 -3.22 -30.86
C ILE A 544 -8.07 -2.83 -31.89
N SER A 545 -9.35 -2.99 -31.58
CA SER A 545 -10.44 -2.60 -32.49
C SER A 545 -10.43 -1.09 -32.76
N GLN A 546 -10.11 -0.27 -31.76
CA GLN A 546 -10.04 1.19 -31.89
C GLN A 546 -8.83 1.65 -32.71
N GLN A 547 -7.66 1.04 -32.51
CA GLN A 547 -6.41 1.48 -33.17
C GLN A 547 -6.26 0.92 -34.59
N TYR A 548 -6.69 -0.33 -34.83
CA TYR A 548 -6.57 -0.99 -36.13
C TYR A 548 -7.87 -0.98 -36.95
N GLY A 549 -8.99 -0.57 -36.35
CA GLY A 549 -10.30 -0.58 -37.02
C GLY A 549 -10.86 -1.98 -37.30
N ASP A 550 -10.29 -3.03 -36.70
CA ASP A 550 -10.71 -4.42 -36.93
C ASP A 550 -11.70 -4.91 -35.87
N SER A 551 -12.97 -5.03 -36.26
CA SER A 551 -14.03 -5.59 -35.40
C SER A 551 -14.01 -7.11 -35.27
N LYS A 552 -13.24 -7.82 -36.12
CA LYS A 552 -13.12 -9.29 -36.04
C LYS A 552 -12.33 -9.72 -34.81
N PHE A 553 -11.32 -8.93 -34.42
CA PHE A 553 -10.50 -9.24 -33.26
C PHE A 553 -11.34 -9.29 -31.97
N ALA A 554 -12.35 -8.41 -31.83
CA ALA A 554 -13.23 -8.40 -30.66
C ALA A 554 -14.14 -9.63 -30.53
N GLN A 555 -14.36 -10.37 -31.63
CA GLN A 555 -15.14 -11.61 -31.61
C GLN A 555 -14.33 -12.80 -31.11
N LEU A 556 -12.99 -12.73 -31.21
CA LEU A 556 -12.11 -13.79 -30.74
C LEU A 556 -12.19 -13.91 -29.21
N SER A 557 -11.99 -15.13 -28.73
CA SER A 557 -11.92 -15.43 -27.30
C SER A 557 -10.46 -15.33 -26.87
N GLY A 558 -10.16 -14.61 -25.79
CA GLY A 558 -8.79 -14.53 -25.30
C GLY A 558 -8.68 -14.30 -23.82
N ALA A 559 -7.44 -14.24 -23.36
CA ALA A 559 -7.13 -14.04 -21.97
C ALA A 559 -6.08 -12.94 -21.80
N ARG A 560 -6.38 -11.97 -20.95
CA ARG A 560 -5.44 -10.97 -20.49
C ARG A 560 -4.80 -11.43 -19.19
N VAL A 561 -3.48 -11.56 -19.18
CA VAL A 561 -2.72 -11.63 -17.93
C VAL A 561 -2.75 -10.24 -17.29
N VAL A 562 -3.50 -10.09 -16.21
CA VAL A 562 -3.70 -8.81 -15.51
C VAL A 562 -2.52 -8.55 -14.57
N ARG A 563 -2.11 -9.57 -13.81
CA ARG A 563 -1.07 -9.46 -12.79
C ARG A 563 -0.22 -10.72 -12.71
N VAL A 564 1.08 -10.52 -12.50
CA VAL A 564 2.03 -11.59 -12.15
C VAL A 564 2.80 -11.11 -10.94
N ALA A 565 2.62 -11.79 -9.81
CA ALA A 565 3.30 -11.50 -8.57
C ALA A 565 4.26 -12.64 -8.24
N VAL A 566 5.55 -12.33 -8.09
CA VAL A 566 6.59 -13.28 -7.71
C VAL A 566 7.18 -12.85 -6.39
N HIS A 567 7.35 -13.80 -5.48
CA HIS A 567 7.79 -13.52 -4.12
C HIS A 567 9.17 -12.82 -4.13
N PRO A 568 9.38 -11.71 -3.37
CA PRO A 568 10.58 -10.88 -3.47
C PRO A 568 11.90 -11.65 -3.33
N SER A 569 11.95 -12.66 -2.46
CA SER A 569 13.15 -13.46 -2.21
C SER A 569 13.53 -14.40 -3.36
N VAL A 570 12.61 -14.67 -4.30
CA VAL A 570 12.81 -15.57 -5.46
C VAL A 570 12.72 -14.84 -6.80
N GLN A 571 12.76 -13.51 -6.77
CA GLN A 571 12.84 -12.71 -8.00
C GLN A 571 14.12 -13.04 -8.77
N ASN A 572 14.04 -12.98 -10.10
CA ASN A 572 15.12 -13.32 -11.04
C ASN A 572 15.53 -14.81 -11.12
N MET A 573 14.90 -15.72 -10.35
CA MET A 573 15.18 -17.17 -10.42
C MET A 573 14.33 -17.92 -11.47
N GLY A 574 13.40 -17.25 -12.15
CA GLY A 574 12.64 -17.82 -13.28
C GLY A 574 11.25 -18.38 -12.95
N TYR A 575 10.79 -18.36 -11.70
CA TYR A 575 9.46 -18.85 -11.31
C TYR A 575 8.30 -18.17 -12.04
N GLY A 576 8.40 -16.86 -12.29
CA GLY A 576 7.38 -16.13 -13.07
C GLY A 576 7.30 -16.59 -14.52
N SER A 577 8.44 -16.91 -15.14
CA SER A 577 8.48 -17.45 -16.51
C SER A 577 7.87 -18.85 -16.56
N ARG A 578 8.19 -19.69 -15.56
CA ARG A 578 7.62 -21.03 -15.41
C ARG A 578 6.10 -21.00 -15.24
N ALA A 579 5.57 -20.12 -14.39
CA ALA A 579 4.13 -20.01 -14.16
C ALA A 579 3.37 -19.69 -15.46
N ILE A 580 3.87 -18.73 -16.24
CA ILE A 580 3.26 -18.37 -17.53
C ILE A 580 3.41 -19.49 -18.56
N GLU A 581 4.55 -20.18 -18.60
CA GLU A 581 4.74 -21.34 -19.47
C GLU A 581 3.71 -22.44 -19.17
N LEU A 582 3.49 -22.78 -17.89
CA LEU A 582 2.47 -23.76 -17.48
C LEU A 582 1.06 -23.31 -17.89
N ILE A 583 0.75 -22.02 -17.79
CA ILE A 583 -0.52 -21.47 -18.28
C ILE A 583 -0.69 -21.64 -19.79
N TYR A 584 0.36 -21.38 -20.58
CA TYR A 584 0.32 -21.61 -22.03
C TYR A 584 0.08 -23.08 -22.36
N ARG A 585 0.78 -24.00 -21.67
CA ARG A 585 0.60 -25.44 -21.85
C ARG A 585 -0.81 -25.89 -21.44
N TYR A 586 -1.37 -25.32 -20.38
CA TYR A 586 -2.72 -25.58 -19.90
C TYR A 586 -3.78 -25.19 -20.94
N TYR A 587 -3.77 -23.96 -21.43
CA TYR A 587 -4.74 -23.51 -22.43
C TYR A 587 -4.57 -24.14 -23.82
N ASN A 588 -3.37 -24.62 -24.15
CA ASN A 588 -3.12 -25.44 -25.35
C ASN A 588 -3.58 -26.90 -25.18
N GLY A 589 -4.06 -27.31 -24.00
CA GLY A 589 -4.54 -28.67 -23.73
C GLY A 589 -3.44 -29.72 -23.54
N GLN A 590 -2.19 -29.31 -23.27
CA GLN A 590 -1.06 -30.23 -23.11
C GLN A 590 -0.97 -30.86 -21.71
N ILE A 591 -1.67 -30.29 -20.73
CA ILE A 591 -1.65 -30.71 -19.31
C ILE A 591 -2.91 -31.53 -18.95
N PHE A 592 -3.99 -31.37 -19.70
CA PHE A 592 -5.26 -32.03 -19.39
C PHE A 592 -5.17 -33.53 -19.66
N SER A 593 -5.28 -34.34 -18.61
CA SER A 593 -5.26 -35.81 -18.70
C SER A 593 -6.67 -36.34 -18.92
N LEU A 594 -7.00 -36.73 -20.16
CA LEU A 594 -8.28 -37.41 -20.50
C LEU A 594 -8.50 -38.75 -19.77
N ASN A 595 -7.49 -39.29 -19.07
CA ASN A 595 -7.54 -40.63 -18.48
C ASN A 595 -8.26 -40.73 -17.13
N LYS A 596 -8.72 -39.61 -16.54
CA LYS A 596 -9.51 -39.62 -15.29
C LYS A 596 -11.03 -39.44 -15.52
N SER A 597 -11.48 -39.12 -16.73
CA SER A 597 -12.88 -38.77 -17.01
C SER A 597 -13.79 -39.95 -17.35
N LEU A 598 -13.45 -41.19 -16.95
CA LEU A 598 -14.34 -42.34 -17.13
C LEU A 598 -15.20 -42.66 -15.89
N ASP A 599 -15.03 -41.93 -14.79
CA ASP A 599 -15.83 -42.12 -13.57
C ASP A 599 -16.79 -40.94 -13.26
N GLU A 600 -16.80 -39.87 -14.06
CA GLU A 600 -17.60 -38.65 -13.76
C GLU A 600 -19.05 -38.68 -14.24
N ASP A 601 -19.48 -39.67 -15.03
CA ASP A 601 -20.91 -39.86 -15.37
C ASP A 601 -21.74 -40.42 -14.18
N ALA A 602 -21.10 -40.66 -13.02
CA ALA A 602 -21.77 -41.11 -11.79
C ALA A 602 -22.11 -39.96 -10.82
N ASP A 603 -21.43 -38.81 -10.89
CA ASP A 603 -21.57 -37.71 -9.92
C ASP A 603 -22.55 -36.61 -10.36
N GLU A 604 -23.06 -36.62 -11.59
CA GLU A 604 -24.18 -35.75 -12.02
C GLU A 604 -25.55 -36.14 -11.42
N ARG A 605 -25.61 -37.11 -10.47
CA ARG A 605 -26.86 -37.54 -9.81
C ARG A 605 -26.98 -37.20 -8.33
N ILE A 606 -26.12 -36.35 -7.77
CA ILE A 606 -26.29 -35.81 -6.40
C ILE A 606 -26.36 -34.27 -6.44
N ILE A 607 -27.25 -33.74 -7.27
CA ILE A 607 -27.95 -32.49 -6.97
C ILE A 607 -29.43 -32.84 -7.15
N SER A 608 -29.96 -33.61 -6.20
CA SER A 608 -31.38 -33.54 -5.95
C SER A 608 -31.58 -32.26 -5.14
N ASP A 609 -32.51 -31.44 -5.61
CA ASP A 609 -33.07 -30.32 -4.88
C ASP A 609 -33.54 -30.80 -3.51
N ASP A 610 -32.67 -30.77 -2.52
CA ASP A 610 -33.08 -30.64 -1.12
C ASP A 610 -33.20 -29.15 -0.87
N ASP A 611 -34.35 -28.60 -1.28
CA ASP A 611 -34.94 -27.40 -0.69
C ASP A 611 -35.29 -27.72 0.78
N GLY A 612 -34.26 -28.03 1.57
CA GLY A 612 -34.31 -27.93 3.00
C GLY A 612 -34.34 -26.44 3.31
N GLU A 613 -35.41 -25.99 3.97
CA GLU A 613 -35.47 -24.71 4.66
C GLU A 613 -34.31 -24.63 5.68
N ASP A 614 -33.10 -24.33 5.20
CA ASP A 614 -32.00 -23.91 6.05
C ASP A 614 -32.45 -22.57 6.63
N ASP A 615 -32.80 -22.59 7.92
CA ASP A 615 -33.17 -21.44 8.74
C ASP A 615 -32.41 -20.20 8.27
N ALA A 616 -33.13 -19.27 7.63
CA ALA A 616 -32.62 -18.02 7.06
C ALA A 616 -31.96 -17.08 8.10
N ASN A 617 -31.80 -17.54 9.34
CA ASN A 617 -31.30 -16.82 10.50
C ASN A 617 -29.93 -17.31 11.01
N VAL A 618 -29.33 -18.36 10.44
CA VAL A 618 -28.00 -18.85 10.88
C VAL A 618 -26.95 -18.56 9.80
N ILE A 619 -26.22 -17.46 9.98
CA ILE A 619 -25.06 -17.10 9.17
C ILE A 619 -23.89 -18.00 9.60
N ALA A 620 -23.76 -19.18 8.97
CA ALA A 620 -22.65 -20.11 9.20
C ALA A 620 -21.89 -20.40 7.89
N PRO A 621 -20.59 -20.70 7.96
CA PRO A 621 -19.83 -21.13 6.78
C PRO A 621 -20.45 -22.42 6.19
N ARG A 622 -20.49 -22.51 4.85
CA ARG A 622 -21.09 -23.65 4.14
C ARG A 622 -20.47 -24.97 4.59
N LYS A 623 -21.30 -25.96 4.96
CA LYS A 623 -20.86 -27.26 5.51
C LYS A 623 -20.07 -28.11 4.51
N ASN A 624 -20.35 -27.99 3.20
CA ASN A 624 -19.63 -28.68 2.12
C ASN A 624 -19.00 -27.64 1.17
N ALA A 625 -17.80 -27.18 1.49
CA ALA A 625 -17.07 -26.25 0.61
C ALA A 625 -16.24 -27.04 -0.43
N PRO A 626 -16.20 -26.60 -1.70
CA PRO A 626 -15.31 -27.20 -2.69
C PRO A 626 -13.84 -27.01 -2.28
N PRO A 627 -12.91 -27.84 -2.79
CA PRO A 627 -11.49 -27.71 -2.47
C PRO A 627 -10.95 -26.34 -2.87
N LEU A 628 -10.10 -25.76 -2.01
CA LEU A 628 -9.49 -24.45 -2.22
C LEU A 628 -8.57 -24.42 -3.45
N LEU A 629 -7.80 -25.50 -3.63
CA LEU A 629 -6.82 -25.68 -4.69
C LEU A 629 -7.27 -26.82 -5.58
N VAL A 630 -7.38 -26.53 -6.88
CA VAL A 630 -7.73 -27.52 -7.90
C VAL A 630 -6.50 -27.74 -8.78
N PRO A 631 -5.99 -28.99 -8.88
CA PRO A 631 -4.93 -29.33 -9.82
C PRO A 631 -5.33 -28.99 -11.27
N LEU A 632 -4.39 -28.49 -12.07
CA LEU A 632 -4.66 -28.15 -13.47
C LEU A 632 -5.02 -29.36 -14.33
N GLU A 633 -4.67 -30.56 -13.90
CA GLU A 633 -4.98 -31.81 -14.60
C GLU A 633 -6.48 -32.12 -14.59
N GLU A 634 -7.19 -31.66 -13.56
CA GLU A 634 -8.61 -31.95 -13.31
C GLU A 634 -9.52 -30.85 -13.87
N SER A 635 -8.97 -29.67 -14.17
CA SER A 635 -9.74 -28.54 -14.67
C SER A 635 -9.72 -28.46 -16.19
N ARG A 636 -10.89 -28.52 -16.83
CA ARG A 636 -11.01 -28.36 -18.29
C ARG A 636 -10.78 -26.89 -18.72
N PRO A 637 -9.77 -26.59 -19.57
CA PRO A 637 -9.55 -25.23 -20.06
C PRO A 637 -10.62 -24.79 -21.07
N GLU A 638 -10.94 -23.49 -21.05
CA GLU A 638 -11.71 -22.86 -22.13
C GLU A 638 -10.83 -22.69 -23.37
N ARG A 639 -11.44 -22.76 -24.57
CA ARG A 639 -10.73 -22.49 -25.82
C ARG A 639 -10.41 -20.99 -25.93
N LEU A 640 -9.13 -20.69 -26.06
CA LEU A 640 -8.60 -19.34 -26.25
C LEU A 640 -7.87 -19.22 -27.58
N ASP A 641 -8.09 -18.12 -28.28
CA ASP A 641 -7.43 -17.79 -29.54
C ASP A 641 -6.16 -16.96 -29.31
N TRP A 642 -6.13 -16.15 -28.24
CA TRP A 642 -4.98 -15.30 -27.91
C TRP A 642 -4.78 -15.14 -26.40
N ILE A 643 -3.52 -14.91 -26.01
CA ILE A 643 -3.14 -14.50 -24.66
C ILE A 643 -2.34 -13.19 -24.78
N GLY A 644 -2.73 -12.20 -23.99
CA GLY A 644 -2.13 -10.86 -24.00
C GLY A 644 -1.85 -10.36 -22.60
N THR A 645 -1.11 -9.26 -22.51
CA THR A 645 -0.81 -8.58 -21.24
C THR A 645 -0.80 -7.07 -21.45
N SER A 646 -1.08 -6.32 -20.38
CA SER A 646 -1.03 -4.86 -20.35
C SER A 646 -0.22 -4.43 -19.15
N PHE A 647 0.89 -3.73 -19.36
CA PHE A 647 1.79 -3.31 -18.30
C PHE A 647 2.47 -1.97 -18.66
N GLY A 648 2.93 -1.24 -17.65
CA GLY A 648 3.73 -0.02 -17.86
C GLY A 648 5.14 -0.36 -18.33
N LEU A 649 5.60 0.33 -19.37
CA LEU A 649 6.75 -0.10 -20.15
C LEU A 649 8.06 0.16 -19.40
N THR A 650 8.64 -0.88 -18.82
CA THR A 650 9.99 -0.86 -18.25
C THR A 650 10.91 -1.84 -18.98
N SER A 651 12.22 -1.58 -18.97
CA SER A 651 13.21 -2.49 -19.59
C SER A 651 13.14 -3.90 -18.98
N GLN A 652 12.90 -4.01 -17.67
CA GLN A 652 12.78 -5.30 -16.98
C GLN A 652 11.55 -6.09 -17.46
N LEU A 653 10.38 -5.45 -17.48
CA LEU A 653 9.14 -6.10 -17.92
C LEU A 653 9.14 -6.39 -19.43
N PHE A 654 9.70 -5.49 -20.25
CA PHE A 654 9.84 -5.72 -21.69
C PHE A 654 10.72 -6.94 -21.99
N ASN A 655 11.88 -7.07 -21.32
CA ASN A 655 12.74 -8.23 -21.47
C ASN A 655 12.05 -9.52 -20.97
N PHE A 656 11.27 -9.44 -19.88
CA PHE A 656 10.49 -10.57 -19.38
C PHE A 656 9.44 -11.06 -20.38
N TRP A 657 8.60 -10.16 -20.91
CA TRP A 657 7.52 -10.55 -21.82
C TRP A 657 8.00 -10.87 -23.23
N SER A 658 8.89 -10.05 -23.81
CA SER A 658 9.32 -10.21 -25.20
C SER A 658 10.42 -11.26 -25.35
N LYS A 659 11.54 -11.11 -24.63
CA LYS A 659 12.71 -11.99 -24.83
C LYS A 659 12.54 -13.38 -24.21
N LYS A 660 11.93 -13.49 -23.03
CA LYS A 660 11.78 -14.78 -22.35
C LYS A 660 10.51 -15.53 -22.77
N LEU A 661 9.39 -14.83 -22.88
CA LEU A 661 8.08 -15.46 -23.14
C LEU A 661 7.65 -15.38 -24.62
N GLY A 662 8.38 -14.65 -25.47
CA GLY A 662 8.11 -14.58 -26.91
C GLY A 662 6.87 -13.77 -27.30
N LEU A 663 6.31 -12.97 -26.39
CA LEU A 663 5.17 -12.10 -26.70
C LEU A 663 5.58 -10.95 -27.63
N LYS A 664 4.71 -10.65 -28.60
CA LYS A 664 4.90 -9.55 -29.55
C LYS A 664 4.24 -8.28 -29.02
N LEU A 665 4.97 -7.17 -29.13
CA LEU A 665 4.44 -5.85 -28.83
C LEU A 665 3.56 -5.37 -30.00
N LEU A 666 2.29 -5.07 -29.72
CA LEU A 666 1.34 -4.58 -30.72
C LEU A 666 1.12 -3.06 -30.62
N TYR A 667 0.92 -2.55 -29.40
CA TYR A 667 0.54 -1.15 -29.18
C TYR A 667 1.27 -0.56 -27.97
N ILE A 668 1.75 0.68 -28.11
CA ILE A 668 2.26 1.52 -27.02
C ILE A 668 1.49 2.84 -27.05
N ARG A 669 0.98 3.25 -25.89
CA ARG A 669 0.37 4.57 -25.71
C ARG A 669 1.45 5.65 -25.67
N GLN A 670 1.27 6.73 -26.43
CA GLN A 670 2.25 7.84 -26.48
C GLN A 670 2.25 8.71 -25.22
N THR A 671 1.10 8.85 -24.56
CA THR A 671 1.00 9.61 -23.32
C THR A 671 1.43 8.73 -22.15
N THR A 672 2.39 9.21 -21.38
CA THR A 672 2.83 8.56 -20.14
C THR A 672 1.71 8.57 -19.11
N ASN A 673 1.72 7.56 -18.25
CA ASN A 673 0.83 7.54 -17.10
C ASN A 673 1.36 8.50 -16.03
N GLU A 674 0.56 9.47 -15.61
CA GLU A 674 0.95 10.47 -14.59
C GLU A 674 1.35 9.82 -13.25
N LEU A 675 0.72 8.68 -12.92
CA LEU A 675 0.95 7.98 -11.65
C LEU A 675 2.27 7.20 -11.60
N THR A 676 2.63 6.52 -12.69
CA THR A 676 3.84 5.67 -12.74
C THR A 676 5.00 6.32 -13.46
N GLY A 677 4.74 7.36 -14.27
CA GLY A 677 5.72 7.98 -15.16
C GLY A 677 6.17 7.08 -16.31
N GLU A 678 5.45 5.97 -16.54
CA GLU A 678 5.77 4.93 -17.55
C GLU A 678 4.94 5.06 -18.82
#